data_AF-A0A1S3A635-F1
#
_entry.id   AF-A0A1S3A635-F1
#
_cell.length_a   1.000
_cell.length_b   1.000
_cell.length_c   1.000
_cell.angle_alpha   90.00
_cell.angle_beta   90.00
_cell.angle_gamma   90.00
#
_symmetry.space_group_name_H-M   'P 1'
#
loop_
_entity.id
_entity.type
_entity.pdbx_description
1 polymer ?
#
loop_
_entity_poly.entity_id
_entity_poly.type
_entity_poly.pdbx_seq_one_letter_code
_entity_poly.pdbx_strand_id
1 'polypeptide(L)'
;MSGSPVFGEWAEAQIPREDTFPQPTAPPPGCLDPSRQPPPHTLRPPPAPPPSGLRRFRRQPVRRGVTAAGRGGAAPGSRGGRASGRGEPGAWRGRARWAGGAGGGKQRDWQSSPQAAAGRMSQLPGAPRPADPSERGCVLGLDVGSSVIRGHVYDRSARICGSSARKIENLYPQAGWVEIDPDVLWEQFVTVIKESVKAAGMEVNQIVGLGISTQRATFITWNKKTGKHFHNFISWQDLRAIELVKSWNSSLLMKLIHGSCRVLHFFTRSKRFSAASLFSFTPQQVSLRLAWVLQNLPEVRKAVEEGNCCFGTIDSWLLHKLTKGAEFATDFSNASTTGLFDPYEMCWSGFITSLLSIPLSLLPPVKDTSHHFGSVDEELLGVPVPIVALVGDQQSAMFGECCFQMGDVKLTMGTGTFLDINTGSNPQQSVKGFYPLIGWKIGQEVVCLAESNAGDTGNAIKWAQQLDLFTDAAETEKMAKSLEDSEGVYFVPSFSGLQAPLNDPCACASFMGLKPSTSKYHLVRAILESIAFRNKQLYEVMQKEIHIPITKIRADGGVCKNSFVMQMTSDLISEAIDRPVHIDMSCLGAASLAGLAVGFWADKEELKRLRQSEMVFKPQKKWQEYEPSMENWVKAVKRSMNWYNKM
;
A
#
# COMPACT_ATOMS: atom_id res chain seq x y z
N MET A 1 -43.65 29.69 22.57
CA MET A 1 -44.98 29.77 23.23
C MET A 1 -46.00 29.65 22.12
N SER A 2 -46.91 28.70 21.98
CA SER A 2 -47.48 27.56 22.73
C SER A 2 -48.54 27.00 21.74
N GLY A 3 -48.86 25.73 21.53
CA GLY A 3 -48.47 24.42 22.03
C GLY A 3 -49.16 23.39 21.11
N SER A 4 -48.66 22.16 21.08
CA SER A 4 -49.31 21.00 20.42
C SER A 4 -50.56 20.55 21.21
N PRO A 5 -51.48 19.72 20.66
CA PRO A 5 -51.19 18.27 20.53
C PRO A 5 -51.89 17.50 19.37
N VAL A 6 -51.22 16.39 18.97
CA VAL A 6 -51.75 15.01 18.78
C VAL A 6 -52.65 14.63 17.58
N PHE A 7 -52.07 13.71 16.79
CA PHE A 7 -52.59 12.50 16.10
C PHE A 7 -53.74 12.57 15.08
N GLY A 8 -53.46 12.01 13.90
CA GLY A 8 -54.43 11.51 12.93
C GLY A 8 -54.03 10.12 12.43
N GLU A 9 -54.94 9.17 12.59
CA GLU A 9 -54.90 7.74 12.24
C GLU A 9 -54.99 7.49 10.73
N TRP A 10 -54.41 6.38 10.25
CA TRP A 10 -55.02 5.52 9.23
C TRP A 10 -54.71 4.04 9.55
N ALA A 11 -55.79 3.26 9.65
CA ALA A 11 -55.94 1.82 9.91
C ALA A 11 -55.22 0.93 8.87
N GLU A 12 -54.53 -0.14 9.27
CA GLU A 12 -54.99 -1.54 9.45
C GLU A 12 -55.61 -2.23 8.21
N ALA A 13 -54.90 -3.24 7.69
CA ALA A 13 -55.50 -4.43 7.08
C ALA A 13 -54.55 -5.64 7.23
N GLN A 14 -55.11 -6.74 7.74
CA GLN A 14 -54.46 -8.00 8.12
C GLN A 14 -54.24 -8.98 6.95
N ILE A 15 -53.40 -9.96 7.27
CA ILE A 15 -52.87 -11.13 6.54
C ILE A 15 -53.97 -12.09 5.98
N PRO A 16 -53.68 -12.85 4.91
CA PRO A 16 -53.71 -14.32 5.01
C PRO A 16 -52.47 -15.04 4.44
N ARG A 17 -52.26 -16.27 4.95
CA ARG A 17 -51.20 -17.26 4.64
C ARG A 17 -51.56 -18.18 3.45
N GLU A 18 -50.48 -18.74 2.89
CA GLU A 18 -50.30 -20.10 2.31
C GLU A 18 -51.23 -20.58 1.18
N ASP A 19 -50.66 -20.84 -0.01
CA ASP A 19 -50.63 -22.20 -0.58
C ASP A 19 -49.76 -22.33 -1.86
N THR A 20 -48.96 -23.40 -1.86
CA THR A 20 -48.46 -24.26 -2.97
C THR A 20 -47.99 -23.68 -4.33
N PHE A 21 -46.71 -23.90 -4.63
CA PHE A 21 -46.14 -23.78 -6.00
C PHE A 21 -46.41 -25.05 -6.84
N PRO A 22 -46.73 -24.94 -8.15
CA PRO A 22 -46.95 -26.08 -9.04
C PRO A 22 -45.64 -26.68 -9.60
N GLN A 23 -45.63 -28.00 -9.79
CA GLN A 23 -44.57 -28.74 -10.49
C GLN A 23 -44.66 -28.56 -12.02
N PRO A 24 -43.53 -28.59 -12.76
CA PRO A 24 -43.54 -28.60 -14.22
C PRO A 24 -43.73 -30.02 -14.81
N THR A 25 -44.59 -30.11 -15.82
CA THR A 25 -44.93 -31.29 -16.63
C THR A 25 -43.87 -31.67 -17.68
N ALA A 26 -43.78 -32.96 -18.00
CA ALA A 26 -42.86 -33.55 -18.98
C ALA A 26 -43.21 -33.25 -20.47
N PRO A 27 -42.22 -33.25 -21.39
CA PRO A 27 -42.45 -33.12 -22.83
C PRO A 27 -42.63 -34.48 -23.58
N PRO A 28 -43.25 -34.49 -24.78
CA PRO A 28 -43.59 -35.69 -25.58
C PRO A 28 -42.39 -36.24 -26.42
N PRO A 29 -42.51 -37.45 -27.00
CA PRO A 29 -41.36 -38.19 -27.54
C PRO A 29 -41.10 -37.96 -29.03
N GLY A 30 -39.82 -37.96 -29.42
CA GLY A 30 -39.38 -38.26 -30.79
C GLY A 30 -38.42 -37.25 -31.42
N CYS A 31 -37.11 -37.51 -31.34
CA CYS A 31 -36.08 -37.43 -32.40
C CYS A 31 -34.66 -37.16 -31.83
N LEU A 32 -33.90 -38.27 -31.75
CA LEU A 32 -32.44 -38.47 -31.87
C LEU A 32 -31.45 -37.34 -31.43
N ASP A 33 -30.72 -37.62 -30.34
CA ASP A 33 -29.54 -36.88 -29.87
C ASP A 33 -28.24 -37.70 -30.13
N PRO A 34 -27.25 -37.16 -30.87
CA PRO A 34 -25.96 -37.79 -31.12
C PRO A 34 -24.93 -37.43 -30.03
N SER A 35 -25.06 -37.98 -28.83
CA SER A 35 -24.06 -37.73 -27.76
C SER A 35 -23.93 -38.84 -26.69
N ARG A 36 -24.27 -40.09 -27.02
CA ARG A 36 -23.94 -41.25 -26.16
C ARG A 36 -22.59 -41.87 -26.54
N GLN A 37 -21.52 -41.41 -25.92
CA GLN A 37 -20.31 -42.23 -25.73
C GLN A 37 -20.37 -42.94 -24.36
N PRO A 38 -19.94 -44.21 -24.26
CA PRO A 38 -19.97 -44.97 -23.01
C PRO A 38 -18.91 -44.48 -21.99
N PRO A 39 -19.12 -44.69 -20.67
CA PRO A 39 -18.21 -44.21 -19.65
C PRO A 39 -16.87 -44.98 -19.66
N PRO A 40 -15.73 -44.32 -19.34
CA PRO A 40 -14.45 -44.99 -19.28
C PRO A 40 -14.32 -45.90 -18.05
N HIS A 41 -13.64 -47.01 -18.23
CA HIS A 41 -13.32 -48.01 -17.22
C HIS A 41 -12.65 -47.40 -15.98
N THR A 42 -13.21 -47.65 -14.80
CA THR A 42 -12.59 -47.38 -13.50
C THR A 42 -11.42 -48.34 -13.26
N LEU A 43 -10.18 -47.87 -13.43
CA LEU A 43 -8.99 -48.53 -12.90
C LEU A 43 -8.87 -48.22 -11.40
N ARG A 44 -8.89 -49.26 -10.57
CA ARG A 44 -8.58 -49.17 -9.13
C ARG A 44 -7.15 -48.66 -8.94
N PRO A 45 -6.89 -47.73 -8.00
CA PRO A 45 -5.52 -47.41 -7.59
C PRO A 45 -4.90 -48.60 -6.83
N PRO A 46 -3.58 -48.84 -6.95
CA PRO A 46 -2.89 -49.86 -6.18
C PRO A 46 -2.86 -49.52 -4.68
N PRO A 47 -2.85 -50.51 -3.79
CA PRO A 47 -2.83 -50.27 -2.34
C PRO A 47 -1.51 -49.62 -1.90
N ALA A 48 -1.62 -48.70 -0.94
CA ALA A 48 -0.48 -48.02 -0.33
C ALA A 48 0.46 -49.00 0.40
N PRO A 49 1.79 -48.80 0.35
CA PRO A 49 2.73 -49.62 1.12
C PRO A 49 2.58 -49.38 2.63
N PRO A 50 2.80 -50.40 3.48
CA PRO A 50 2.64 -50.28 4.92
C PRO A 50 3.71 -49.36 5.55
N PRO A 51 3.39 -48.66 6.66
CA PRO A 51 4.31 -47.75 7.31
C PRO A 51 5.52 -48.51 7.89
N SER A 52 6.72 -48.03 7.58
CA SER A 52 7.97 -48.51 8.14
C SER A 52 8.00 -48.29 9.66
N GLY A 53 8.11 -49.39 10.39
CA GLY A 53 8.09 -49.42 11.85
C GLY A 53 9.25 -48.66 12.48
N LEU A 54 8.90 -47.75 13.39
CA LEU A 54 9.79 -47.20 14.41
C LEU A 54 10.34 -48.34 15.29
N ARG A 55 11.63 -48.68 15.12
CA ARG A 55 12.36 -49.46 16.12
C ARG A 55 12.68 -48.57 17.32
N ARG A 56 11.87 -48.70 18.37
CA ARG A 56 12.23 -48.34 19.75
C ARG A 56 13.34 -49.28 20.23
N PHE A 57 14.53 -48.76 20.53
CA PHE A 57 15.47 -49.43 21.42
C PHE A 57 15.26 -48.90 22.84
N ARG A 58 14.80 -49.76 23.74
CA ARG A 58 14.72 -49.53 25.18
C ARG A 58 15.98 -50.08 25.84
N ARG A 59 16.49 -49.27 26.78
CA ARG A 59 17.67 -49.39 27.65
C ARG A 59 17.81 -50.72 28.39
N GLN A 60 19.05 -51.09 28.76
CA GLN A 60 19.60 -51.18 30.14
C GLN A 60 20.95 -51.99 30.17
N PRO A 61 21.71 -52.11 31.30
CA PRO A 61 22.71 -51.15 31.80
C PRO A 61 24.05 -51.85 32.23
N VAL A 62 24.80 -51.25 33.17
CA VAL A 62 25.96 -51.76 33.99
C VAL A 62 27.32 -51.21 33.50
N ARG A 63 28.05 -50.30 34.18
CA ARG A 63 28.64 -50.11 35.54
C ARG A 63 30.13 -50.51 35.63
N ARG A 64 30.91 -49.53 36.10
CA ARG A 64 32.15 -49.55 36.91
C ARG A 64 33.52 -49.80 36.24
N GLY A 65 34.38 -48.81 36.43
CA GLY A 65 35.84 -48.92 36.47
C GLY A 65 36.43 -47.64 37.07
N VAL A 66 36.81 -47.71 38.34
CA VAL A 66 37.41 -46.65 39.17
C VAL A 66 38.93 -46.68 38.97
N THR A 67 39.59 -45.51 38.98
CA THR A 67 40.83 -45.30 39.77
C THR A 67 41.14 -43.81 39.88
N ALA A 68 41.57 -43.44 41.07
CA ALA A 68 41.77 -42.09 41.58
C ALA A 68 43.26 -41.85 41.82
N ALA A 69 43.69 -40.59 41.66
CA ALA A 69 44.71 -39.87 42.42
C ALA A 69 44.84 -38.48 41.76
N GLY A 70 44.82 -37.32 42.42
CA GLY A 70 44.92 -37.02 43.83
C GLY A 70 45.88 -35.84 44.00
N ARG A 71 45.36 -34.70 44.52
CA ARG A 71 46.07 -33.55 45.12
C ARG A 71 46.78 -32.60 44.13
N GLY A 72 46.75 -31.28 44.27
CA GLY A 72 46.19 -30.42 45.31
C GLY A 72 46.70 -28.98 45.17
N GLY A 73 45.83 -28.01 45.51
CA GLY A 73 46.14 -26.66 46.03
C GLY A 73 47.02 -25.70 45.22
N ALA A 74 46.95 -24.38 45.32
CA ALA A 74 46.09 -23.45 46.03
C ALA A 74 46.36 -22.08 45.39
N ALA A 75 45.36 -21.20 45.33
CA ALA A 75 45.59 -19.75 45.25
C ALA A 75 46.10 -19.26 46.62
N PRO A 76 46.80 -18.11 46.73
CA PRO A 76 46.07 -16.84 46.87
C PRO A 76 46.85 -15.57 46.45
N GLY A 77 46.19 -14.40 46.49
CA GLY A 77 46.81 -13.23 47.14
C GLY A 77 46.96 -11.94 46.34
N SER A 78 46.21 -10.92 46.78
CA SER A 78 46.23 -9.50 46.43
C SER A 78 47.29 -8.64 47.18
N ARG A 79 47.49 -7.38 46.73
CA ARG A 79 48.22 -6.18 47.27
C ARG A 79 49.57 -5.93 46.57
N GLY A 80 50.05 -4.72 46.23
CA GLY A 80 49.63 -3.31 46.40
C GLY A 80 50.87 -2.39 46.38
N GLY A 81 50.79 -1.17 45.82
CA GLY A 81 51.75 -0.03 46.00
C GLY A 81 52.51 0.43 44.73
N ARG A 82 52.17 1.59 44.11
CA ARG A 82 52.74 2.98 44.24
C ARG A 82 54.17 3.14 43.65
N ALA A 83 54.60 4.20 42.96
CA ALA A 83 54.10 5.53 42.51
C ALA A 83 55.06 6.06 41.39
N SER A 84 54.63 6.85 40.39
CA SER A 84 54.79 8.33 40.25
C SER A 84 55.00 8.64 38.74
N GLY A 85 54.60 9.74 38.10
CA GLY A 85 53.79 10.92 38.45
C GLY A 85 53.71 11.91 37.26
N ARG A 86 52.75 12.87 37.37
CA ARG A 86 52.64 14.20 36.71
C ARG A 86 52.33 14.24 35.19
N GLY A 87 51.42 15.07 34.67
CA GLY A 87 50.56 16.09 35.25
C GLY A 87 49.62 16.73 34.20
N GLU A 88 48.51 17.25 34.71
CA GLU A 88 47.62 18.31 34.17
C GLU A 88 47.35 19.27 35.37
N PRO A 89 46.70 20.45 35.30
CA PRO A 89 45.76 20.96 34.27
C PRO A 89 45.83 22.49 34.01
N GLY A 90 44.98 22.99 33.09
CA GLY A 90 44.75 24.44 32.90
C GLY A 90 43.31 24.76 32.51
N ALA A 91 42.55 25.32 33.47
CA ALA A 91 41.19 25.81 33.32
C ALA A 91 41.15 27.27 32.82
N TRP A 92 40.07 27.67 32.14
CA TRP A 92 39.70 29.09 31.97
C TRP A 92 38.22 29.32 32.27
N ARG A 93 37.96 30.07 33.34
CA ARG A 93 36.74 30.87 33.58
C ARG A 93 37.18 32.32 33.72
N GLY A 94 36.49 33.24 33.05
CA GLY A 94 36.60 34.67 33.27
C GLY A 94 35.24 35.34 33.13
N ARG A 95 34.76 35.95 34.22
CA ARG A 95 33.63 36.90 34.26
C ARG A 95 34.17 38.32 34.01
N ALA A 96 33.34 39.19 33.44
CA ALA A 96 33.36 40.63 33.75
C ALA A 96 31.95 41.23 33.62
N ARG A 97 31.61 42.10 34.57
CA ARG A 97 30.43 42.98 34.67
C ARG A 97 30.95 44.42 34.83
N TRP A 98 30.01 45.37 34.75
CA TRP A 98 30.05 46.83 35.03
C TRP A 98 30.33 47.71 33.81
N ALA A 99 29.78 48.92 33.64
CA ALA A 99 28.54 49.63 34.01
C ALA A 99 28.74 51.11 33.59
N GLY A 100 27.67 51.80 33.14
CA GLY A 100 27.42 53.21 33.52
C GLY A 100 27.63 54.34 32.48
N GLY A 101 26.59 55.18 32.35
CA GLY A 101 26.60 56.53 31.77
C GLY A 101 25.41 56.78 30.82
N ALA A 102 24.19 57.09 31.30
CA ALA A 102 23.64 58.44 31.59
C ALA A 102 23.61 59.37 30.35
N GLY A 103 22.53 60.07 29.97
CA GLY A 103 21.18 60.29 30.47
C GLY A 103 20.32 60.86 29.32
N GLY A 104 19.09 61.34 29.46
CA GLY A 104 18.21 61.53 30.60
C GLY A 104 16.90 62.16 30.11
N GLY A 105 15.85 62.03 30.93
CA GLY A 105 14.64 62.86 30.90
C GLY A 105 13.66 62.58 29.75
N LYS A 106 12.34 62.63 29.91
CA LYS A 106 11.47 62.92 31.06
C LYS A 106 10.12 62.26 30.77
N GLN A 107 9.42 62.01 31.86
CA GLN A 107 8.18 61.26 32.04
C GLN A 107 6.96 62.21 32.01
N ARG A 108 5.77 61.57 31.88
CA ARG A 108 4.41 62.02 32.26
C ARG A 108 3.63 62.82 31.22
N ASP A 109 2.30 62.75 31.13
CA ASP A 109 1.21 61.85 31.56
C ASP A 109 -0.07 62.45 30.90
N TRP A 110 -1.16 61.68 30.93
CA TRP A 110 -2.57 62.12 30.97
C TRP A 110 -3.38 62.35 29.67
N GLN A 111 -4.29 61.37 29.46
CA GLN A 111 -5.76 61.51 29.35
C GLN A 111 -6.45 62.06 28.09
N SER A 112 -7.54 61.35 27.77
CA SER A 112 -8.80 61.75 27.12
C SER A 112 -8.94 61.65 25.59
N SER A 113 -9.89 60.80 25.17
CA SER A 113 -10.67 60.91 23.93
C SER A 113 -11.85 61.88 24.13
N PRO A 114 -12.73 62.22 23.14
CA PRO A 114 -12.74 61.97 21.69
C PRO A 114 -13.14 63.21 20.82
N GLN A 115 -13.16 63.02 19.49
CA GLN A 115 -14.00 63.67 18.45
C GLN A 115 -13.28 64.41 17.30
N ALA A 116 -13.61 63.91 16.09
CA ALA A 116 -13.85 64.57 14.80
C ALA A 116 -12.82 65.56 14.23
N ALA A 117 -12.23 65.20 13.10
CA ALA A 117 -12.30 65.98 11.86
C ALA A 117 -11.66 65.21 10.70
N ALA A 118 -12.39 65.16 9.58
CA ALA A 118 -11.93 64.64 8.31
C ALA A 118 -10.77 65.47 7.75
N GLY A 119 -9.67 64.81 7.37
CA GLY A 119 -8.54 65.44 6.69
C GLY A 119 -7.79 64.39 5.88
N ARG A 120 -7.73 64.59 4.56
CA ARG A 120 -7.04 63.73 3.60
C ARG A 120 -5.59 63.52 4.00
N MET A 121 -5.18 62.26 4.17
CA MET A 121 -3.77 61.89 4.27
C MET A 121 -3.46 60.84 3.19
N SER A 122 -2.40 61.17 2.45
CA SER A 122 -1.72 60.43 1.40
C SER A 122 -1.64 58.92 1.64
N GLN A 123 -2.03 58.16 0.61
CA GLN A 123 -1.80 56.71 0.55
C GLN A 123 -0.30 56.41 0.67
N LEU A 124 0.07 55.74 1.76
CA LEU A 124 1.29 54.94 1.83
C LEU A 124 1.21 53.85 0.75
N PRO A 125 2.33 53.39 0.16
CA PRO A 125 2.30 52.29 -0.80
C PRO A 125 1.69 51.08 -0.09
N GLY A 126 0.52 50.66 -0.57
CA GLY A 126 -0.18 49.50 -0.03
C GLY A 126 0.74 48.29 -0.04
N ALA A 127 0.75 47.56 1.08
CA ALA A 127 1.19 46.17 1.09
C ALA A 127 0.60 45.46 -0.15
N PRO A 128 1.37 44.59 -0.84
CA PRO A 128 0.87 43.93 -2.03
C PRO A 128 -0.45 43.24 -1.68
N ARG A 129 -1.51 43.60 -2.41
CA ARG A 129 -2.75 42.84 -2.40
C ARG A 129 -2.38 41.37 -2.65
N PRO A 130 -3.01 40.38 -1.98
CA PRO A 130 -2.93 39.02 -2.45
C PRO A 130 -3.35 39.04 -3.92
N ALA A 131 -2.47 38.59 -4.81
CA ALA A 131 -2.80 38.47 -6.21
C ALA A 131 -4.05 37.59 -6.36
N ASP A 132 -4.87 37.94 -7.34
CA ASP A 132 -6.04 37.19 -7.78
C ASP A 132 -5.69 35.70 -7.98
N PRO A 133 -6.47 34.74 -7.46
CA PRO A 133 -6.23 33.30 -7.67
C PRO A 133 -6.15 32.89 -9.14
N SER A 134 -6.70 33.68 -10.06
CA SER A 134 -6.77 33.39 -11.50
C SER A 134 -5.49 33.68 -12.31
N GLU A 135 -4.47 34.34 -11.74
CA GLU A 135 -3.22 34.66 -12.46
C GLU A 135 -2.14 33.56 -12.37
N ARG A 136 -2.39 32.44 -11.69
CA ARG A 136 -1.41 31.36 -11.50
C ARG A 136 -2.04 30.02 -11.85
N GLY A 137 -1.39 29.26 -12.74
CA GLY A 137 -1.85 27.94 -13.17
C GLY A 137 -2.00 26.93 -12.01
N CYS A 138 -2.42 25.73 -12.34
CA CYS A 138 -2.67 24.65 -11.39
C CYS A 138 -2.07 23.34 -11.86
N VAL A 139 -1.92 22.39 -10.95
CA VAL A 139 -1.42 21.04 -11.27
C VAL A 139 -2.54 20.03 -11.05
N LEU A 140 -2.69 19.11 -11.99
CA LEU A 140 -3.65 18.02 -11.92
C LEU A 140 -2.95 16.74 -11.45
N GLY A 141 -3.43 16.17 -10.36
CA GLY A 141 -3.03 14.84 -9.89
C GLY A 141 -4.16 13.84 -10.08
N LEU A 142 -3.87 12.73 -10.75
CA LEU A 142 -4.80 11.61 -10.95
C LEU A 142 -4.32 10.38 -10.19
N ASP A 143 -5.25 9.60 -9.65
CA ASP A 143 -4.99 8.32 -9.00
C ASP A 143 -5.99 7.27 -9.50
N VAL A 144 -5.51 6.28 -10.24
CA VAL A 144 -6.27 5.11 -10.67
C VAL A 144 -6.07 4.00 -9.65
N GLY A 145 -6.78 4.05 -8.52
CA GLY A 145 -6.68 3.03 -7.47
C GLY A 145 -7.37 1.71 -7.84
N SER A 146 -7.49 0.78 -6.88
CA SER A 146 -8.14 -0.54 -7.12
C SER A 146 -9.67 -0.53 -7.11
N SER A 147 -10.30 0.60 -6.74
CA SER A 147 -11.77 0.69 -6.61
C SER A 147 -12.34 2.02 -7.05
N VAL A 148 -11.49 3.05 -7.17
CA VAL A 148 -11.90 4.41 -7.49
C VAL A 148 -10.79 5.05 -8.31
N ILE A 149 -11.17 5.72 -9.39
CA ILE A 149 -10.35 6.73 -10.07
C ILE A 149 -10.63 8.07 -9.40
N ARG A 150 -9.60 8.80 -8.99
CA ARG A 150 -9.72 10.14 -8.41
C ARG A 150 -8.90 11.13 -9.21
N GLY A 151 -9.37 12.37 -9.25
CA GLY A 151 -8.65 13.50 -9.80
C GLY A 151 -8.82 14.70 -8.91
N HIS A 152 -7.71 15.40 -8.64
CA HIS A 152 -7.65 16.60 -7.82
C HIS A 152 -6.83 17.68 -8.53
N VAL A 153 -7.39 18.88 -8.62
CA VAL A 153 -6.69 20.08 -9.09
C VAL A 153 -6.14 20.83 -7.89
N TYR A 154 -4.83 21.13 -7.90
CA TYR A 154 -4.14 21.79 -6.81
C TYR A 154 -3.68 23.20 -7.17
N ASP A 155 -3.90 24.14 -6.26
CA ASP A 155 -3.28 25.48 -6.32
C ASP A 155 -1.83 25.48 -5.82
N ARG A 156 -1.19 26.65 -5.84
CA ARG A 156 0.20 26.83 -5.38
C ARG A 156 0.38 26.53 -3.89
N SER A 157 -0.68 26.60 -3.09
CA SER A 157 -0.69 26.24 -1.67
C SER A 157 -0.96 24.74 -1.44
N ALA A 158 -0.97 23.92 -2.51
CA ALA A 158 -1.32 22.51 -2.49
C ALA A 158 -2.73 22.22 -1.94
N ARG A 159 -3.66 23.17 -2.07
CA ARG A 159 -5.07 22.98 -1.70
C ARG A 159 -5.85 22.44 -2.88
N ILE A 160 -6.77 21.52 -2.60
CA ILE A 160 -7.68 20.98 -3.60
C ILE A 160 -8.69 22.06 -3.99
N CYS A 161 -8.64 22.50 -5.25
CA CYS A 161 -9.55 23.48 -5.82
C CYS A 161 -10.75 22.83 -6.51
N GLY A 162 -10.55 21.64 -7.08
CA GLY A 162 -11.61 20.85 -7.69
C GLY A 162 -11.26 19.37 -7.62
N SER A 163 -12.28 18.53 -7.51
CA SER A 163 -12.12 17.08 -7.37
C SER A 163 -13.24 16.33 -8.07
N SER A 164 -12.91 15.20 -8.68
CA SER A 164 -13.90 14.22 -9.14
C SER A 164 -13.42 12.80 -8.87
N ALA A 165 -14.37 11.88 -8.79
CA ALA A 165 -14.09 10.47 -8.63
C ALA A 165 -15.09 9.60 -9.41
N ARG A 166 -14.64 8.42 -9.84
CA ARG A 166 -15.46 7.38 -10.44
C ARG A 166 -15.12 6.02 -9.87
N LYS A 167 -16.13 5.19 -9.65
CA LYS A 167 -15.95 3.83 -9.13
C LYS A 167 -15.45 2.93 -10.26
N ILE A 168 -14.40 2.16 -9.98
CA ILE A 168 -13.91 1.11 -10.86
C ILE A 168 -14.74 -0.14 -10.61
N GLU A 169 -15.21 -0.74 -11.70
CA GLU A 169 -15.91 -2.02 -11.69
C GLU A 169 -14.90 -3.15 -11.95
N ASN A 170 -14.84 -4.10 -11.02
CA ASN A 170 -14.08 -5.32 -11.19
C ASN A 170 -14.98 -6.39 -11.77
N LEU A 171 -14.48 -7.08 -12.79
CA LEU A 171 -15.11 -8.23 -13.43
C LEU A 171 -14.54 -9.52 -12.85
N TYR A 172 -15.40 -10.51 -12.62
CA TYR A 172 -15.04 -11.81 -12.06
C TYR A 172 -15.49 -12.93 -13.01
N PRO A 173 -14.83 -13.09 -14.18
CA PRO A 173 -15.27 -14.04 -15.20
C PRO A 173 -15.15 -15.51 -14.75
N GLN A 174 -14.20 -15.80 -13.85
CA GLN A 174 -14.01 -17.11 -13.24
C GLN A 174 -13.56 -16.95 -11.79
N ALA A 175 -13.66 -18.03 -11.00
CA ALA A 175 -13.16 -18.04 -9.63
C ALA A 175 -11.67 -17.68 -9.58
N GLY A 176 -11.32 -16.72 -8.73
CA GLY A 176 -9.97 -16.19 -8.59
C GLY A 176 -9.50 -15.26 -9.71
N TRP A 177 -10.31 -15.04 -10.76
CA TRP A 177 -9.98 -14.11 -11.84
C TRP A 177 -10.56 -12.74 -11.53
N VAL A 178 -9.76 -11.71 -11.73
CA VAL A 178 -10.14 -10.31 -11.47
C VAL A 178 -9.68 -9.46 -12.65
N GLU A 179 -10.64 -8.93 -13.38
CA GLU A 179 -10.41 -8.15 -14.58
C GLU A 179 -11.02 -6.75 -14.49
N ILE A 180 -10.55 -5.82 -15.31
CA ILE A 180 -11.14 -4.49 -15.46
C ILE A 180 -11.30 -4.21 -16.95
N ASP A 181 -12.49 -3.78 -17.37
CA ASP A 181 -12.75 -3.37 -18.75
C ASP A 181 -11.93 -2.11 -19.08
N PRO A 182 -11.04 -2.15 -20.08
CA PRO A 182 -10.16 -1.03 -20.41
C PRO A 182 -10.92 0.16 -20.98
N ASP A 183 -11.96 -0.06 -21.79
CA ASP A 183 -12.67 1.04 -22.43
C ASP A 183 -13.55 1.78 -21.41
N VAL A 184 -14.18 1.06 -20.48
CA VAL A 184 -14.91 1.65 -19.34
C VAL A 184 -13.94 2.44 -18.44
N LEU A 185 -12.79 1.87 -18.10
CA LEU A 185 -11.77 2.56 -17.29
C LEU A 185 -11.33 3.86 -17.95
N TRP A 186 -11.12 3.85 -19.27
CA TRP A 186 -10.71 5.03 -20.03
C TRP A 186 -11.76 6.13 -20.06
N GLU A 187 -13.02 5.79 -20.33
CA GLU A 187 -14.12 6.75 -20.31
C GLU A 187 -14.25 7.41 -18.93
N GLN A 188 -14.20 6.60 -17.87
CA GLN A 188 -14.24 7.10 -16.50
C GLN A 188 -13.03 7.99 -16.19
N PHE A 189 -11.83 7.60 -16.63
CA PHE A 189 -10.60 8.36 -16.43
C PHE A 189 -10.66 9.75 -17.08
N VAL A 190 -11.06 9.82 -18.35
CA VAL A 190 -11.24 11.10 -19.06
C VAL A 190 -12.33 11.95 -18.42
N THR A 191 -13.42 11.33 -17.96
CA THR A 191 -14.49 12.01 -17.24
C THR A 191 -14.00 12.64 -15.95
N VAL A 192 -13.20 11.91 -15.16
CA VAL A 192 -12.61 12.43 -13.92
C VAL A 192 -11.71 13.63 -14.18
N ILE A 193 -10.91 13.63 -15.25
CA ILE A 193 -10.09 14.79 -15.64
C ILE A 193 -10.99 16.00 -15.89
N LYS A 194 -11.97 15.87 -16.79
CA LYS A 194 -12.84 16.98 -17.21
C LYS A 194 -13.64 17.55 -16.04
N GLU A 195 -14.18 16.68 -15.20
CA GLU A 195 -14.98 17.11 -14.04
C GLU A 195 -14.14 17.72 -12.93
N SER A 196 -12.92 17.24 -12.68
CA SER A 196 -12.05 17.82 -11.66
C SER A 196 -11.66 19.26 -12.03
N VAL A 197 -11.33 19.49 -13.31
CA VAL A 197 -11.03 20.83 -13.84
C VAL A 197 -12.26 21.73 -13.80
N LYS A 198 -13.42 21.23 -14.26
CA LYS A 198 -14.69 21.97 -14.19
C LYS A 198 -15.07 22.33 -12.75
N ALA A 199 -14.92 21.40 -11.81
CA ALA A 199 -15.21 21.62 -10.40
C ALA A 199 -14.29 22.67 -9.77
N ALA A 200 -13.06 22.83 -10.28
CA ALA A 200 -12.15 23.89 -9.88
C ALA A 200 -12.55 25.27 -10.40
N GLY A 201 -13.50 25.35 -11.35
CA GLY A 201 -13.85 26.60 -12.03
C GLY A 201 -12.71 27.13 -12.90
N MET A 202 -11.85 26.24 -13.39
CA MET A 202 -10.67 26.58 -14.19
C MET A 202 -10.81 26.11 -15.63
N GLU A 203 -10.12 26.78 -16.54
CA GLU A 203 -9.94 26.35 -17.91
C GLU A 203 -8.79 25.32 -18.01
N VAL A 204 -8.89 24.39 -18.95
CA VAL A 204 -7.88 23.32 -19.13
C VAL A 204 -6.49 23.89 -19.41
N ASN A 205 -6.39 25.02 -20.12
CA ASN A 205 -5.12 25.67 -20.43
C ASN A 205 -4.39 26.25 -19.20
N GLN A 206 -5.05 26.30 -18.04
CA GLN A 206 -4.44 26.69 -16.77
C GLN A 206 -3.74 25.49 -16.08
N ILE A 207 -3.90 24.27 -16.57
CA ILE A 207 -3.23 23.07 -16.06
C ILE A 207 -1.79 23.07 -16.59
N VAL A 208 -0.82 23.40 -15.73
CA VAL A 208 0.60 23.50 -16.10
C VAL A 208 1.32 22.15 -16.08
N GLY A 209 0.71 21.12 -15.52
CA GLY A 209 1.29 19.78 -15.41
C GLY A 209 0.26 18.75 -14.96
N LEU A 210 0.34 17.55 -15.55
CA LEU A 210 -0.43 16.38 -15.17
C LEU A 210 0.50 15.29 -14.62
N GLY A 211 0.21 14.84 -13.41
CA GLY A 211 0.80 13.64 -12.81
C GLY A 211 -0.23 12.52 -12.70
N ILE A 212 0.17 11.29 -13.06
CA ILE A 212 -0.69 10.12 -13.05
C ILE A 212 -0.14 9.09 -12.08
N SER A 213 -0.95 8.71 -11.11
CA SER A 213 -0.72 7.56 -10.25
C SER A 213 -1.66 6.41 -10.57
N THR A 214 -1.16 5.18 -10.44
CA THR A 214 -1.94 3.98 -10.78
C THR A 214 -1.72 2.84 -9.80
N GLN A 215 -2.76 2.03 -9.59
CA GLN A 215 -2.64 0.73 -8.97
C GLN A 215 -1.60 -0.11 -9.73
N ARG A 216 -0.71 -0.72 -8.97
CA ARG A 216 0.49 -1.39 -9.49
C ARG A 216 0.16 -2.80 -9.96
N ALA A 217 1.03 -3.36 -10.78
CA ALA A 217 0.96 -4.75 -11.28
C ALA A 217 -0.35 -5.17 -11.98
N THR A 218 -1.29 -4.27 -12.23
CA THR A 218 -2.41 -4.50 -13.16
C THR A 218 -1.94 -4.17 -14.57
N PHE A 219 -2.12 -5.09 -15.51
CA PHE A 219 -1.52 -4.98 -16.84
C PHE A 219 -2.46 -5.37 -17.97
N ILE A 220 -2.09 -4.95 -19.18
CA ILE A 220 -2.77 -5.26 -20.42
C ILE A 220 -1.76 -5.46 -21.54
N THR A 221 -2.19 -6.11 -22.62
CA THR A 221 -1.46 -6.15 -23.90
C THR A 221 -2.33 -5.61 -25.03
N TRP A 222 -1.72 -4.92 -25.98
CA TRP A 222 -2.44 -4.33 -27.12
C TRP A 222 -1.61 -4.35 -28.40
N ASN A 223 -2.31 -4.24 -29.53
CA ASN A 223 -1.68 -4.17 -30.83
C ASN A 223 -1.08 -2.78 -31.06
N LYS A 224 0.23 -2.73 -31.31
CA LYS A 224 1.01 -1.51 -31.51
C LYS A 224 0.50 -0.61 -32.64
N LYS A 225 -0.06 -1.20 -33.70
CA LYS A 225 -0.52 -0.45 -34.89
C LYS A 225 -1.94 0.05 -34.76
N THR A 226 -2.83 -0.76 -34.16
CA THR A 226 -4.26 -0.44 -34.10
C THR A 226 -4.69 0.18 -32.77
N GLY A 227 -3.85 0.09 -31.73
CA GLY A 227 -4.20 0.50 -30.37
C GLY A 227 -5.23 -0.40 -29.68
N LYS A 228 -5.71 -1.46 -30.35
CA LYS A 228 -6.72 -2.38 -29.80
C LYS A 228 -6.08 -3.32 -28.79
N HIS A 229 -6.64 -3.37 -27.59
CA HIS A 229 -6.24 -4.32 -26.56
C HIS A 229 -6.68 -5.75 -26.93
N PHE A 230 -5.92 -6.75 -26.49
CA PHE A 230 -6.23 -8.16 -26.77
C PHE A 230 -7.16 -8.78 -25.72
N HIS A 231 -7.17 -8.24 -24.52
CA HIS A 231 -7.93 -8.73 -23.37
C HIS A 231 -8.20 -7.58 -22.39
N ASN A 232 -9.08 -7.81 -21.41
CA ASN A 232 -9.28 -6.89 -20.29
C ASN A 232 -8.01 -6.70 -19.48
N PHE A 233 -7.91 -5.65 -18.68
CA PHE A 233 -6.85 -5.55 -17.69
C PHE A 233 -6.89 -6.75 -16.75
N ILE A 234 -5.75 -7.40 -16.52
CA ILE A 234 -5.60 -8.45 -15.52
C ILE A 234 -5.11 -7.80 -14.24
N SER A 235 -5.98 -7.76 -13.23
CA SER A 235 -5.75 -7.07 -11.96
C SER A 235 -4.61 -7.71 -11.15
N TRP A 236 -3.93 -6.94 -10.31
CA TRP A 236 -2.95 -7.44 -9.33
C TRP A 236 -3.53 -8.47 -8.35
N GLN A 237 -4.85 -8.51 -8.19
CA GLN A 237 -5.57 -9.47 -7.34
C GLN A 237 -5.81 -10.83 -8.03
N ASP A 238 -5.57 -10.90 -9.34
CA ASP A 238 -5.89 -12.07 -10.16
C ASP A 238 -4.99 -13.28 -9.84
N LEU A 239 -5.62 -14.45 -9.65
CA LEU A 239 -4.97 -15.70 -9.27
C LEU A 239 -4.88 -16.70 -10.44
N ARG A 240 -5.18 -16.33 -11.69
CA ARG A 240 -5.20 -17.27 -12.83
C ARG A 240 -3.88 -18.00 -13.04
N ALA A 241 -2.77 -17.37 -12.66
CA ALA A 241 -1.42 -17.92 -12.76
C ALA A 241 -0.95 -18.66 -11.49
N ILE A 242 -1.81 -18.90 -10.49
CA ILE A 242 -1.38 -19.46 -9.19
C ILE A 242 -0.74 -20.85 -9.32
N GLU A 243 -1.28 -21.72 -10.17
CA GLU A 243 -0.71 -23.05 -10.42
C GLU A 243 0.62 -22.96 -11.18
N LEU A 244 0.75 -21.98 -12.08
CA LEU A 244 2.01 -21.69 -12.77
C LEU A 244 3.07 -21.21 -11.75
N VAL A 245 2.71 -20.33 -10.82
CA VAL A 245 3.58 -19.88 -9.71
C VAL A 245 4.05 -21.05 -8.87
N LYS A 246 3.14 -21.93 -8.42
CA LYS A 246 3.48 -23.12 -7.62
C LYS A 246 4.43 -24.06 -8.38
N SER A 247 4.15 -24.32 -9.64
CA SER A 247 4.96 -25.17 -10.51
C SER A 247 6.38 -24.61 -10.68
N TRP A 248 6.51 -23.32 -11.01
CA TRP A 248 7.81 -22.66 -11.16
C TRP A 248 8.63 -22.68 -9.88
N ASN A 249 8.04 -22.26 -8.75
CA ASN A 249 8.75 -22.19 -7.47
C ASN A 249 9.18 -23.59 -6.97
N SER A 250 8.49 -24.66 -7.37
CA SER A 250 8.82 -26.04 -7.00
C SER A 250 9.79 -26.74 -7.98
N SER A 251 10.06 -26.10 -9.14
CA SER A 251 10.82 -26.68 -10.23
C SER A 251 12.29 -26.96 -9.88
N LEU A 252 12.89 -27.93 -10.57
CA LEU A 252 14.32 -28.21 -10.43
C LEU A 252 15.17 -27.01 -10.84
N LEU A 253 14.75 -26.27 -11.88
CA LEU A 253 15.45 -25.09 -12.36
C LEU A 253 15.54 -24.00 -11.28
N MET A 254 14.44 -23.71 -10.58
CA MET A 254 14.46 -22.75 -9.47
C MET A 254 15.36 -23.21 -8.31
N LYS A 255 15.32 -24.50 -7.96
CA LYS A 255 16.23 -25.06 -6.94
C LYS A 255 17.70 -24.92 -7.33
N LEU A 256 18.03 -25.12 -8.61
CA LEU A 256 19.38 -24.91 -9.14
C LEU A 256 19.78 -23.44 -9.10
N ILE A 257 18.90 -22.53 -9.51
CA ILE A 257 19.15 -21.07 -9.42
C ILE A 257 19.45 -20.67 -7.96
N HIS A 258 18.61 -21.09 -7.01
CA HIS A 258 18.85 -20.80 -5.58
C HIS A 258 20.16 -21.39 -5.07
N GLY A 259 20.50 -22.62 -5.47
CA GLY A 259 21.76 -23.27 -5.12
C GLY A 259 22.96 -22.49 -5.65
N SER A 260 22.98 -22.22 -6.96
CA SER A 260 24.06 -21.50 -7.63
C SER A 260 24.23 -20.08 -7.09
N CYS A 261 23.12 -19.35 -6.88
CA CYS A 261 23.18 -18.00 -6.33
C CYS A 261 23.65 -17.97 -4.87
N ARG A 262 23.34 -18.99 -4.04
CA ARG A 262 23.92 -19.11 -2.68
C ARG A 262 25.43 -19.29 -2.74
N VAL A 263 25.92 -20.16 -3.63
CA VAL A 263 27.36 -20.39 -3.82
C VAL A 263 28.05 -19.11 -4.32
N LEU A 264 27.49 -18.46 -5.33
CA LEU A 264 28.01 -17.20 -5.85
C LEU A 264 27.99 -16.10 -4.78
N HIS A 265 26.92 -15.99 -3.98
CA HIS A 265 26.87 -15.06 -2.87
C HIS A 265 27.95 -15.36 -1.82
N PHE A 266 28.19 -16.62 -1.49
CA PHE A 266 29.24 -17.02 -0.54
C PHE A 266 30.63 -16.51 -0.97
N PHE A 267 30.96 -16.65 -2.26
CA PHE A 267 32.26 -16.20 -2.80
C PHE A 267 32.34 -14.70 -3.07
N THR A 268 31.28 -14.10 -3.61
CA THR A 268 31.29 -12.69 -4.05
C THR A 268 30.81 -11.70 -2.99
N ARG A 269 30.06 -12.18 -1.98
CA ARG A 269 29.29 -11.36 -1.03
C ARG A 269 28.33 -10.37 -1.69
N SER A 270 27.98 -10.59 -2.96
CA SER A 270 27.07 -9.72 -3.71
C SER A 270 25.64 -9.81 -3.17
N LYS A 271 25.05 -8.64 -2.84
CA LYS A 271 23.65 -8.54 -2.41
C LYS A 271 22.67 -9.00 -3.50
N ARG A 272 23.01 -8.80 -4.77
CA ARG A 272 22.22 -9.28 -5.92
C ARG A 272 22.09 -10.81 -5.94
N PHE A 273 23.18 -11.53 -5.65
CA PHE A 273 23.13 -13.00 -5.58
C PHE A 273 22.41 -13.50 -4.33
N SER A 274 22.48 -12.76 -3.20
CA SER A 274 21.61 -13.01 -2.05
C SER A 274 20.13 -12.84 -2.43
N ALA A 275 19.80 -11.77 -3.16
CA ALA A 275 18.47 -11.49 -3.72
C ALA A 275 17.95 -12.66 -4.56
N ALA A 276 18.71 -13.02 -5.59
CA ALA A 276 18.37 -14.13 -6.48
C ALA A 276 18.27 -15.48 -5.75
N SER A 277 19.02 -15.69 -4.68
CA SER A 277 19.00 -16.95 -3.93
C SER A 277 17.73 -17.19 -3.11
N LEU A 278 16.98 -16.13 -2.81
CA LEU A 278 15.71 -16.17 -2.08
C LEU A 278 14.51 -15.80 -2.98
N PHE A 279 14.79 -15.49 -4.25
CA PHE A 279 13.77 -15.07 -5.20
C PHE A 279 12.72 -16.16 -5.40
N SER A 280 11.45 -15.79 -5.24
CA SER A 280 10.32 -16.66 -5.58
C SER A 280 9.31 -15.84 -6.36
N PHE A 281 8.66 -16.45 -7.32
CA PHE A 281 7.54 -15.82 -7.99
C PHE A 281 6.36 -15.70 -7.04
N THR A 282 5.60 -14.62 -7.18
CA THR A 282 4.38 -14.39 -6.42
C THR A 282 3.21 -14.18 -7.39
N PRO A 283 1.97 -14.56 -7.03
CA PRO A 283 0.82 -14.35 -7.89
C PRO A 283 0.51 -12.86 -8.11
N GLN A 284 0.91 -11.98 -7.18
CA GLN A 284 0.70 -10.54 -7.27
C GLN A 284 1.57 -9.88 -8.36
N GLN A 285 2.72 -10.45 -8.70
CA GLN A 285 3.57 -9.93 -9.77
C GLN A 285 2.99 -10.20 -11.17
N VAL A 286 3.41 -9.39 -12.14
CA VAL A 286 2.97 -9.51 -13.54
C VAL A 286 3.64 -10.69 -14.23
N SER A 287 4.90 -10.97 -13.90
CA SER A 287 5.77 -11.93 -14.60
C SER A 287 5.07 -13.22 -15.04
N LEU A 288 4.50 -13.99 -14.11
CA LEU A 288 3.82 -15.25 -14.44
C LEU A 288 2.39 -15.08 -14.97
N ARG A 289 1.70 -13.97 -14.68
CA ARG A 289 0.40 -13.67 -15.32
C ARG A 289 0.58 -13.32 -16.80
N LEU A 290 1.64 -12.60 -17.16
CA LEU A 290 1.99 -12.33 -18.55
C LEU A 290 2.45 -13.61 -19.27
N ALA A 291 3.28 -14.44 -18.62
CA ALA A 291 3.65 -15.74 -19.18
C ALA A 291 2.43 -16.62 -19.45
N TRP A 292 1.44 -16.61 -18.54
CA TRP A 292 0.15 -17.29 -18.74
C TRP A 292 -0.58 -16.74 -19.97
N VAL A 293 -0.66 -15.41 -20.14
CA VAL A 293 -1.29 -14.78 -21.32
C VAL A 293 -0.64 -15.26 -22.62
N LEU A 294 0.70 -15.26 -22.70
CA LEU A 294 1.42 -15.71 -23.90
C LEU A 294 1.22 -17.21 -24.20
N GLN A 295 0.99 -18.01 -23.16
CA GLN A 295 0.72 -19.45 -23.27
C GLN A 295 -0.71 -19.76 -23.69
N ASN A 296 -1.68 -18.93 -23.32
CA ASN A 296 -3.11 -19.24 -23.42
C ASN A 296 -3.88 -18.40 -24.45
N LEU A 297 -3.37 -17.23 -24.86
CA LEU A 297 -4.00 -16.36 -25.87
C LEU A 297 -3.22 -16.39 -27.20
N PRO A 298 -3.67 -17.19 -28.20
CA PRO A 298 -2.98 -17.32 -29.49
C PRO A 298 -2.80 -16.00 -30.23
N GLU A 299 -3.78 -15.09 -30.14
CA GLU A 299 -3.74 -13.77 -30.77
C GLU A 299 -2.64 -12.88 -30.21
N VAL A 300 -2.38 -12.94 -28.89
CA VAL A 300 -1.27 -12.21 -28.27
C VAL A 300 0.06 -12.80 -28.71
N ARG A 301 0.18 -14.14 -28.71
CA ARG A 301 1.41 -14.83 -29.15
C ARG A 301 1.75 -14.46 -30.60
N LYS A 302 0.77 -14.53 -31.50
CA LYS A 302 0.95 -14.15 -32.91
C LYS A 302 1.39 -12.69 -33.04
N ALA A 303 0.76 -11.78 -32.30
CA ALA A 303 1.15 -10.37 -32.32
C ALA A 303 2.58 -10.14 -31.79
N VAL A 304 3.03 -10.92 -30.81
CA VAL A 304 4.41 -10.88 -30.29
C VAL A 304 5.41 -11.39 -31.35
N GLU A 305 5.12 -12.51 -32.00
CA GLU A 305 5.94 -13.08 -33.07
C GLU A 305 6.09 -12.11 -34.27
N GLU A 306 5.03 -11.36 -34.58
CA GLU A 306 5.02 -10.34 -35.62
C GLU A 306 5.62 -8.98 -35.19
N GLY A 307 6.04 -8.83 -33.93
CA GLY A 307 6.54 -7.56 -33.39
C GLY A 307 5.47 -6.45 -33.29
N ASN A 308 4.19 -6.82 -33.29
CA ASN A 308 3.03 -5.93 -33.26
C ASN A 308 2.35 -5.86 -31.89
N CYS A 309 2.92 -6.46 -30.83
CA CYS A 309 2.36 -6.45 -29.48
C CYS A 309 3.12 -5.47 -28.57
N CYS A 310 2.35 -4.74 -27.76
CA CYS A 310 2.83 -3.91 -26.66
C CYS A 310 2.32 -4.47 -25.34
N PHE A 311 3.15 -4.41 -24.30
CA PHE A 311 2.78 -4.65 -22.91
C PHE A 311 2.81 -3.35 -22.13
N GLY A 312 1.93 -3.21 -21.14
CA GLY A 312 2.02 -2.11 -20.19
C GLY A 312 1.20 -2.38 -18.94
N THR A 313 1.67 -1.81 -17.83
CA THR A 313 0.81 -1.50 -16.68
C THR A 313 -0.14 -0.35 -17.01
N ILE A 314 -1.08 -0.04 -16.11
CA ILE A 314 -2.11 0.98 -16.37
C ILE A 314 -1.49 2.33 -16.77
N ASP A 315 -0.39 2.75 -16.14
CA ASP A 315 0.33 4.00 -16.46
C ASP A 315 0.79 4.06 -17.92
N SER A 316 1.44 3.00 -18.42
CA SER A 316 1.88 2.92 -19.82
C SER A 316 0.71 2.94 -20.80
N TRP A 317 -0.37 2.25 -20.45
CA TRP A 317 -1.56 2.22 -21.30
C TRP A 317 -2.26 3.57 -21.34
N LEU A 318 -2.43 4.23 -20.19
CA LEU A 318 -3.00 5.58 -20.12
C LEU A 318 -2.14 6.60 -20.84
N LEU A 319 -0.81 6.55 -20.70
CA LEU A 319 0.10 7.40 -21.46
C LEU A 319 -0.09 7.21 -22.97
N HIS A 320 -0.13 5.94 -23.42
CA HIS A 320 -0.36 5.61 -24.83
C HIS A 320 -1.71 6.15 -25.33
N LYS A 321 -2.78 6.02 -24.54
CA LYS A 321 -4.12 6.49 -24.90
C LYS A 321 -4.21 8.03 -24.90
N LEU A 322 -3.64 8.69 -23.90
CA LEU A 322 -3.63 10.16 -23.79
C LEU A 322 -2.84 10.82 -24.91
N THR A 323 -1.78 10.18 -25.39
CA THR A 323 -0.91 10.69 -26.46
C THR A 323 -1.27 10.13 -27.84
N LYS A 324 -2.39 9.41 -27.95
CA LYS A 324 -2.83 8.70 -29.18
C LYS A 324 -1.73 7.86 -29.84
N GLY A 325 -0.92 7.23 -29.01
CA GLY A 325 0.14 6.32 -29.43
C GLY A 325 1.45 6.98 -29.83
N ALA A 326 1.59 8.30 -29.69
CA ALA A 326 2.86 8.98 -29.86
C ALA A 326 3.89 8.51 -28.82
N GLU A 327 3.45 8.14 -27.62
CA GLU A 327 4.32 7.77 -26.50
C GLU A 327 4.02 6.37 -25.97
N PHE A 328 5.08 5.68 -25.55
CA PHE A 328 5.04 4.35 -24.96
C PHE A 328 6.20 4.24 -23.96
N ALA A 329 5.88 4.35 -22.68
CA ALA A 329 6.84 4.31 -21.59
C ALA A 329 6.17 3.93 -20.26
N THR A 330 6.98 3.60 -19.27
CA THR A 330 6.59 3.48 -17.85
C THR A 330 7.63 4.19 -16.99
N ASP A 331 7.36 4.34 -15.69
CA ASP A 331 8.35 4.79 -14.73
C ASP A 331 8.98 3.65 -13.91
N PHE A 332 10.05 3.97 -13.20
CA PHE A 332 10.77 3.00 -12.37
C PHE A 332 9.91 2.37 -11.26
N SER A 333 8.99 3.13 -10.68
CA SER A 333 8.14 2.64 -9.59
C SER A 333 7.17 1.57 -10.10
N ASN A 334 6.44 1.82 -11.19
CA ASN A 334 5.56 0.83 -11.81
C ASN A 334 6.35 -0.37 -12.36
N ALA A 335 7.47 -0.14 -13.06
CA ALA A 335 8.31 -1.21 -13.58
C ALA A 335 8.79 -2.17 -12.47
N SER A 336 9.22 -1.64 -11.32
CA SER A 336 9.73 -2.43 -10.19
C SER A 336 8.71 -3.41 -9.59
N THR A 337 7.41 -3.20 -9.82
CA THR A 337 6.33 -4.03 -9.26
C THR A 337 5.98 -5.24 -10.14
N THR A 338 6.48 -5.27 -11.38
CA THR A 338 6.13 -6.29 -12.38
C THR A 338 6.72 -7.66 -12.08
N GLY A 339 7.80 -7.73 -11.29
CA GLY A 339 8.64 -8.92 -11.16
C GLY A 339 9.48 -9.23 -12.42
N LEU A 340 9.49 -8.33 -13.41
CA LEU A 340 10.34 -8.41 -14.62
C LEU A 340 11.47 -7.39 -14.60
N PHE A 341 11.45 -6.44 -13.67
CA PHE A 341 12.44 -5.38 -13.54
C PHE A 341 13.52 -5.75 -12.52
N ASP A 342 14.76 -5.39 -12.81
CA ASP A 342 15.90 -5.58 -11.93
C ASP A 342 16.23 -4.29 -11.16
N PRO A 343 15.92 -4.21 -9.85
CA PRO A 343 16.13 -2.98 -9.06
C PRO A 343 17.60 -2.72 -8.73
N TYR A 344 18.52 -3.65 -9.01
CA TYR A 344 19.96 -3.43 -8.80
C TYR A 344 20.64 -2.88 -10.06
N GLU A 345 20.20 -3.31 -11.24
CA GLU A 345 20.70 -2.81 -12.53
C GLU A 345 19.86 -1.66 -13.09
N MET A 346 18.68 -1.41 -12.51
CA MET A 346 17.75 -0.36 -12.93
C MET A 346 17.28 -0.51 -14.39
N CYS A 347 17.04 -1.74 -14.82
CA CYS A 347 16.55 -2.08 -16.17
C CYS A 347 15.65 -3.33 -16.17
N TRP A 348 15.00 -3.61 -17.29
CA TRP A 348 14.30 -4.89 -17.47
C TRP A 348 15.27 -6.07 -17.35
N SER A 349 14.92 -7.06 -16.53
CA SER A 349 15.77 -8.21 -16.25
C SER A 349 15.78 -9.16 -17.43
N GLY A 350 16.83 -9.10 -18.26
CA GLY A 350 17.03 -10.05 -19.36
C GLY A 350 17.05 -11.51 -18.90
N PHE A 351 17.49 -11.76 -17.67
CA PHE A 351 17.46 -13.10 -17.06
C PHE A 351 16.02 -13.60 -16.83
N ILE A 352 15.18 -12.83 -16.13
CA ILE A 352 13.80 -13.25 -15.85
C ILE A 352 12.97 -13.32 -17.12
N THR A 353 13.13 -12.35 -18.04
CA THR A 353 12.37 -12.36 -19.29
C THR A 353 12.78 -13.54 -20.17
N SER A 354 14.07 -13.88 -20.26
CA SER A 354 14.52 -15.09 -20.96
C SER A 354 14.02 -16.37 -20.28
N LEU A 355 14.01 -16.43 -18.94
CA LEU A 355 13.53 -17.58 -18.18
C LEU A 355 12.06 -17.88 -18.46
N LEU A 356 11.25 -16.83 -18.65
CA LEU A 356 9.82 -16.92 -18.90
C LEU A 356 9.43 -16.85 -20.39
N SER A 357 10.41 -16.83 -21.30
CA SER A 357 10.21 -16.68 -22.74
C SER A 357 9.41 -15.41 -23.12
N ILE A 358 9.66 -14.30 -22.42
CA ILE A 358 9.07 -12.98 -22.68
C ILE A 358 10.08 -12.15 -23.47
N PRO A 359 9.77 -11.70 -24.70
CA PRO A 359 10.69 -10.85 -25.46
C PRO A 359 10.85 -9.48 -24.82
N LEU A 360 12.09 -8.99 -24.69
CA LEU A 360 12.36 -7.64 -24.14
C LEU A 360 11.71 -6.53 -24.98
N SER A 361 11.56 -6.73 -26.29
CA SER A 361 10.93 -5.79 -27.22
C SER A 361 9.44 -5.54 -26.93
N LEU A 362 8.79 -6.40 -26.16
CA LEU A 362 7.41 -6.25 -25.73
C LEU A 362 7.26 -5.17 -24.64
N LEU A 363 8.30 -4.97 -23.83
CA LEU A 363 8.25 -4.14 -22.62
C LEU A 363 8.48 -2.64 -22.93
N PRO A 364 7.82 -1.72 -22.21
CA PRO A 364 7.97 -0.28 -22.44
C PRO A 364 9.35 0.21 -21.98
N PRO A 365 9.96 1.20 -22.66
CA PRO A 365 11.05 1.98 -22.11
C PRO A 365 10.73 2.52 -20.71
N VAL A 366 11.68 2.37 -19.77
CA VAL A 366 11.55 2.91 -18.41
C VAL A 366 12.18 4.30 -18.37
N LYS A 367 11.44 5.29 -17.86
CA LYS A 367 11.87 6.69 -17.72
C LYS A 367 11.83 7.12 -16.26
N ASP A 368 12.43 8.28 -15.98
CA ASP A 368 12.37 8.90 -14.66
C ASP A 368 10.91 9.14 -14.24
N THR A 369 10.62 8.99 -12.95
CA THR A 369 9.29 9.17 -12.36
C THR A 369 8.74 10.57 -12.59
N SER A 370 9.63 11.58 -12.59
CA SER A 370 9.36 12.95 -12.98
C SER A 370 10.06 13.24 -14.31
N HIS A 371 9.34 13.11 -15.41
CA HIS A 371 9.86 13.21 -16.78
C HIS A 371 8.79 13.79 -17.71
N HIS A 372 9.17 14.57 -18.71
CA HIS A 372 8.22 15.05 -19.72
C HIS A 372 7.88 13.91 -20.71
N PHE A 373 6.81 13.18 -20.42
CA PHE A 373 6.36 12.02 -21.19
C PHE A 373 5.62 12.38 -22.47
N GLY A 374 5.37 13.66 -22.73
CA GLY A 374 4.56 14.14 -23.87
C GLY A 374 3.43 15.04 -23.38
N SER A 375 2.38 15.16 -24.18
CA SER A 375 1.19 15.93 -23.83
C SER A 375 -0.07 15.15 -24.16
N VAL A 376 -1.11 15.36 -23.35
CA VAL A 376 -2.45 14.91 -23.67
C VAL A 376 -2.84 15.50 -25.03
N ASP A 377 -3.36 14.67 -25.91
CA ASP A 377 -3.79 15.06 -27.24
C ASP A 377 -4.92 16.10 -27.18
N GLU A 378 -4.83 17.12 -28.03
CA GLU A 378 -5.75 18.26 -28.01
C GLU A 378 -7.19 17.87 -28.31
N GLU A 379 -7.46 16.78 -29.04
CA GLU A 379 -8.84 16.34 -29.29
C GLU A 379 -9.53 15.82 -28.02
N LEU A 380 -8.76 15.42 -26.98
CA LEU A 380 -9.33 14.91 -25.74
C LEU A 380 -9.82 16.02 -24.82
N LEU A 381 -9.05 17.12 -24.72
CA LEU A 381 -9.27 18.19 -23.75
C LEU A 381 -9.38 19.60 -24.35
N GLY A 382 -9.31 19.74 -25.68
CA GLY A 382 -9.34 21.01 -26.41
C GLY A 382 -8.00 21.75 -26.49
N VAL A 383 -7.05 21.43 -25.60
CA VAL A 383 -5.68 21.97 -25.57
C VAL A 383 -4.69 20.90 -25.12
N PRO A 384 -3.42 20.98 -25.54
CA PRO A 384 -2.39 20.06 -25.04
C PRO A 384 -2.11 20.33 -23.55
N VAL A 385 -2.05 19.26 -22.75
CA VAL A 385 -1.69 19.32 -21.33
C VAL A 385 -0.45 18.45 -21.09
N PRO A 386 0.66 18.99 -20.54
CA PRO A 386 1.90 18.22 -20.40
C PRO A 386 1.75 17.12 -19.35
N ILE A 387 2.12 15.90 -19.74
CA ILE A 387 2.16 14.71 -18.86
C ILE A 387 3.59 14.60 -18.35
N VAL A 388 3.80 14.88 -17.07
CA VAL A 388 5.15 15.12 -16.51
C VAL A 388 5.51 14.21 -15.34
N ALA A 389 4.60 13.34 -14.92
CA ALA A 389 4.88 12.31 -13.92
C ALA A 389 4.01 11.07 -14.11
N LEU A 390 4.63 9.90 -13.98
CA LEU A 390 3.99 8.59 -13.85
C LEU A 390 4.54 7.93 -12.59
N VAL A 391 3.69 7.35 -11.74
CA VAL A 391 4.13 6.77 -10.47
C VAL A 391 3.14 5.71 -9.93
N GLY A 392 3.63 4.63 -9.34
CA GLY A 392 2.78 3.65 -8.65
C GLY A 392 2.07 4.26 -7.44
N ASP A 393 0.85 3.84 -7.16
CA ASP A 393 -0.01 4.40 -6.09
C ASP A 393 0.68 4.52 -4.71
N GLN A 394 1.29 3.45 -4.20
CA GLN A 394 1.92 3.47 -2.88
C GLN A 394 3.19 4.34 -2.84
N GLN A 395 3.96 4.36 -3.92
CA GLN A 395 5.10 5.25 -4.11
C GLN A 395 4.69 6.71 -4.21
N SER A 396 3.56 6.97 -4.89
CA SER A 396 2.96 8.29 -4.97
C SER A 396 2.50 8.76 -3.60
N ALA A 397 1.82 7.91 -2.83
CA ALA A 397 1.43 8.21 -1.46
C ALA A 397 2.65 8.52 -0.57
N MET A 398 3.74 7.75 -0.66
CA MET A 398 5.01 8.06 0.00
C MET A 398 5.53 9.47 -0.34
N PHE A 399 5.45 9.85 -1.62
CA PHE A 399 5.91 11.16 -2.08
C PHE A 399 4.99 12.29 -1.59
N GLY A 400 3.66 12.12 -1.70
CA GLY A 400 2.66 13.07 -1.22
C GLY A 400 2.74 13.25 0.29
N GLU A 401 3.02 12.17 1.02
CA GLU A 401 3.29 12.19 2.45
C GLU A 401 4.63 12.81 2.78
N CYS A 402 5.42 13.28 1.82
CA CYS A 402 6.74 13.89 2.03
C CYS A 402 7.71 12.98 2.80
N CYS A 403 7.62 11.66 2.61
CA CYS A 403 8.50 10.64 3.20
C CYS A 403 9.83 10.53 2.43
N PHE A 404 10.54 11.66 2.31
CA PHE A 404 11.73 11.79 1.47
C PHE A 404 13.01 11.28 2.12
N GLN A 405 13.05 11.13 3.45
CA GLN A 405 14.26 10.74 4.17
C GLN A 405 14.28 9.23 4.41
N MET A 406 15.47 8.63 4.35
CA MET A 406 15.66 7.24 4.76
C MET A 406 15.17 7.06 6.20
N GLY A 407 14.37 6.01 6.43
CA GLY A 407 13.70 5.76 7.71
C GLY A 407 12.31 6.39 7.83
N ASP A 408 11.88 7.23 6.88
CA ASP A 408 10.49 7.70 6.84
C ASP A 408 9.59 6.52 6.47
N VAL A 409 8.52 6.34 7.24
CA VAL A 409 7.54 5.25 7.07
C VAL A 409 6.18 5.83 6.73
N LYS A 410 5.48 5.16 5.81
CA LYS A 410 4.08 5.43 5.48
C LYS A 410 3.23 4.20 5.71
N LEU A 411 2.07 4.41 6.31
CA LEU A 411 1.05 3.41 6.58
C LEU A 411 -0.25 3.78 5.85
N THR A 412 -0.42 3.30 4.62
CA THR A 412 -1.65 3.51 3.85
C THR A 412 -2.68 2.47 4.25
N MET A 413 -3.81 2.90 4.82
CA MET A 413 -4.91 2.01 5.20
C MET A 413 -6.13 2.27 4.30
N GLY A 414 -6.10 1.63 3.13
CA GLY A 414 -7.18 1.61 2.14
C GLY A 414 -7.92 0.27 2.14
N THR A 415 -8.12 -0.31 0.95
CA THR A 415 -8.67 -1.68 0.80
C THR A 415 -7.86 -2.71 1.60
N GLY A 416 -6.54 -2.62 1.52
CA GLY A 416 -5.59 -3.26 2.43
C GLY A 416 -4.74 -2.22 3.16
N THR A 417 -3.82 -2.70 3.99
CA THR A 417 -2.76 -1.91 4.61
C THR A 417 -1.45 -2.13 3.88
N PHE A 418 -0.79 -1.05 3.48
CA PHE A 418 0.56 -1.06 2.93
C PHE A 418 1.48 -0.27 3.87
N LEU A 419 2.51 -0.94 4.37
CA LEU A 419 3.56 -0.35 5.20
C LEU A 419 4.83 -0.24 4.34
N ASP A 420 5.21 0.99 4.06
CA ASP A 420 6.35 1.35 3.23
C ASP A 420 7.40 2.07 4.07
N ILE A 421 8.66 1.70 3.90
CA ILE A 421 9.80 2.42 4.48
C ILE A 421 10.76 2.87 3.38
N ASN A 422 11.17 4.14 3.44
CA ASN A 422 12.22 4.66 2.59
C ASN A 422 13.58 4.11 3.00
N THR A 423 14.26 3.42 2.08
CA THR A 423 15.54 2.75 2.34
C THR A 423 16.75 3.46 1.73
N GLY A 424 16.60 4.72 1.33
CA GLY A 424 17.62 5.49 0.62
C GLY A 424 17.83 4.96 -0.80
N SER A 425 19.06 5.00 -1.31
CA SER A 425 19.38 4.57 -2.68
C SER A 425 19.66 3.07 -2.84
N ASN A 426 19.50 2.28 -1.77
CA ASN A 426 19.86 0.86 -1.76
C ASN A 426 18.61 0.00 -1.56
N PRO A 427 18.27 -0.89 -2.51
CA PRO A 427 17.16 -1.83 -2.32
C PRO A 427 17.48 -2.80 -1.18
N GLN A 428 16.58 -2.86 -0.19
CA GLN A 428 16.72 -3.77 0.96
C GLN A 428 16.00 -5.08 0.67
N GLN A 429 16.72 -6.18 0.80
CA GLN A 429 16.14 -7.50 0.69
C GLN A 429 15.56 -7.94 2.03
N SER A 430 14.39 -8.58 2.01
CA SER A 430 13.80 -9.26 3.16
C SER A 430 13.53 -10.74 2.84
N VAL A 431 13.43 -11.54 3.90
CA VAL A 431 13.18 -12.99 3.83
C VAL A 431 11.74 -13.33 4.21
N LYS A 432 11.09 -12.55 5.09
CA LYS A 432 9.80 -12.91 5.69
C LYS A 432 8.60 -12.14 5.17
N GLY A 433 8.77 -11.01 4.47
CA GLY A 433 7.60 -10.32 3.93
C GLY A 433 7.74 -8.88 3.45
N PHE A 434 8.95 -8.35 3.32
CA PHE A 434 9.18 -7.07 2.64
C PHE A 434 9.71 -7.29 1.22
N TYR A 435 9.21 -6.50 0.28
CA TYR A 435 9.64 -6.53 -1.11
C TYR A 435 10.42 -5.24 -1.45
N PRO A 436 11.62 -5.35 -2.05
CA PRO A 436 12.36 -4.19 -2.52
C PRO A 436 11.64 -3.58 -3.73
N LEU A 437 11.38 -2.29 -3.67
CA LEU A 437 10.78 -1.50 -4.74
C LEU A 437 11.64 -0.29 -5.06
N ILE A 438 11.47 0.24 -6.26
CA ILE A 438 11.90 1.61 -6.53
C ILE A 438 10.75 2.53 -6.11
N GLY A 439 11.06 3.48 -5.23
CA GLY A 439 10.16 4.54 -4.82
C GLY A 439 9.98 5.54 -5.95
N TRP A 440 11.07 6.17 -6.36
CA TRP A 440 11.11 7.06 -7.51
C TRP A 440 12.53 7.23 -8.02
N LYS A 441 12.63 7.67 -9.26
CA LYS A 441 13.87 8.23 -9.82
C LYS A 441 13.61 9.62 -10.37
N ILE A 442 14.40 10.60 -9.92
CA ILE A 442 14.31 12.00 -10.35
C ILE A 442 15.73 12.49 -10.68
N GLY A 443 16.08 12.55 -11.96
CA GLY A 443 17.42 12.91 -12.38
C GLY A 443 18.43 11.90 -11.84
N GLN A 444 19.39 12.35 -11.02
CA GLN A 444 20.38 11.47 -10.40
C GLN A 444 19.88 10.82 -9.11
N GLU A 445 18.78 11.30 -8.53
CA GLU A 445 18.24 10.75 -7.30
C GLU A 445 17.50 9.44 -7.57
N VAL A 446 17.89 8.37 -6.88
CA VAL A 446 17.15 7.11 -6.80
C VAL A 446 16.78 6.88 -5.34
N VAL A 447 15.49 6.68 -5.08
CA VAL A 447 14.98 6.25 -3.78
C VAL A 447 14.36 4.87 -3.94
N CYS A 448 14.79 3.96 -3.09
CA CYS A 448 14.25 2.63 -2.93
C CYS A 448 13.32 2.58 -1.72
N LEU A 449 12.32 1.71 -1.80
CA LEU A 449 11.43 1.40 -0.69
C LEU A 449 11.54 -0.08 -0.35
N ALA A 450 11.18 -0.42 0.87
CA ALA A 450 10.76 -1.76 1.21
C ALA A 450 9.29 -1.71 1.61
N GLU A 451 8.47 -2.54 0.98
CA GLU A 451 7.03 -2.60 1.23
C GLU A 451 6.64 -3.95 1.83
N SER A 452 5.75 -3.92 2.82
CA SER A 452 4.98 -5.07 3.25
C SER A 452 3.49 -4.71 3.31
N ASN A 453 2.63 -5.72 3.22
CA ASN A 453 1.20 -5.49 3.20
C ASN A 453 0.42 -6.49 4.06
N ALA A 454 -0.77 -6.03 4.47
CA ALA A 454 -1.83 -6.86 4.99
C ALA A 454 -3.09 -6.58 4.16
N GLY A 455 -3.73 -7.62 3.67
CA GLY A 455 -5.01 -7.53 3.00
C GLY A 455 -6.14 -7.13 3.94
N ASP A 456 -7.32 -6.96 3.35
CA ASP A 456 -8.60 -6.93 4.06
C ASP A 456 -8.76 -5.91 5.19
N THR A 457 -8.14 -4.74 5.06
CA THR A 457 -8.27 -3.64 6.05
C THR A 457 -9.58 -2.89 5.85
N GLY A 458 -9.72 -2.14 4.76
CA GLY A 458 -10.97 -1.46 4.42
C GLY A 458 -12.06 -2.43 3.98
N ASN A 459 -11.71 -3.60 3.43
CA ASN A 459 -12.70 -4.64 3.10
C ASN A 459 -13.40 -5.16 4.34
N ALA A 460 -12.71 -5.36 5.46
CA ALA A 460 -13.34 -5.79 6.70
C ALA A 460 -14.40 -4.80 7.20
N ILE A 461 -14.13 -3.49 7.09
CA ILE A 461 -15.09 -2.44 7.45
C ILE A 461 -16.28 -2.47 6.48
N LYS A 462 -16.04 -2.52 5.17
CA LYS A 462 -17.12 -2.61 4.16
C LYS A 462 -17.99 -3.86 4.35
N TRP A 463 -17.38 -5.00 4.60
CA TRP A 463 -18.08 -6.26 4.89
C TRP A 463 -18.93 -6.16 6.15
N ALA A 464 -18.38 -5.58 7.22
CA ALA A 464 -19.12 -5.36 8.45
C ALA A 464 -20.33 -4.42 8.26
N GLN A 465 -20.20 -3.41 7.41
CA GLN A 465 -21.31 -2.56 6.99
C GLN A 465 -22.38 -3.35 6.22
N GLN A 466 -21.98 -4.25 5.31
CA GLN A 466 -22.89 -5.12 4.55
C GLN A 466 -23.62 -6.15 5.42
N LEU A 467 -23.07 -6.46 6.60
CA LEU A 467 -23.74 -7.29 7.63
C LEU A 467 -24.65 -6.48 8.55
N ASP A 468 -24.91 -5.22 8.23
CA ASP A 468 -25.73 -4.29 9.03
C ASP A 468 -25.24 -4.13 10.48
N LEU A 469 -23.93 -4.30 10.72
CA LEU A 469 -23.35 -4.04 12.05
C LEU A 469 -23.38 -2.54 12.38
N PHE A 470 -23.25 -1.71 11.36
CA PHE A 470 -23.30 -0.26 11.41
C PHE A 470 -23.76 0.31 10.05
N THR A 471 -24.31 1.52 10.03
CA THR A 471 -24.78 2.17 8.80
C THR A 471 -23.74 3.10 8.20
N ASP A 472 -23.05 3.89 9.02
CA ASP A 472 -21.97 4.79 8.60
C ASP A 472 -20.66 4.38 9.26
N ALA A 473 -19.58 4.23 8.47
CA ALA A 473 -18.25 3.92 8.98
C ALA A 473 -17.77 4.94 10.04
N ALA A 474 -18.24 6.19 10.00
CA ALA A 474 -17.93 7.21 11.00
C ALA A 474 -18.42 6.85 12.42
N GLU A 475 -19.48 6.04 12.54
CA GLU A 475 -20.04 5.66 13.84
C GLU A 475 -19.21 4.59 14.55
N THR A 476 -18.40 3.83 13.80
CA THR A 476 -17.60 2.72 14.32
C THR A 476 -16.61 3.15 15.39
N GLU A 477 -16.07 4.36 15.31
CA GLU A 477 -15.19 4.92 16.34
C GLU A 477 -15.92 5.08 17.68
N LYS A 478 -17.14 5.63 17.64
CA LYS A 478 -17.97 5.80 18.84
C LYS A 478 -18.39 4.44 19.40
N MET A 479 -18.72 3.48 18.54
CA MET A 479 -19.07 2.11 18.95
C MET A 479 -17.90 1.41 19.65
N ALA A 480 -16.68 1.55 19.14
CA ALA A 480 -15.50 0.96 19.78
C ALA A 480 -15.19 1.61 21.13
N LYS A 481 -15.29 2.94 21.21
CA LYS A 481 -15.03 3.72 22.42
C LYS A 481 -16.10 3.59 23.50
N SER A 482 -17.31 3.13 23.18
CA SER A 482 -18.36 2.91 24.17
C SER A 482 -18.16 1.64 25.00
N LEU A 483 -17.21 0.78 24.62
CA LEU A 483 -16.81 -0.40 25.37
C LEU A 483 -15.46 -0.17 26.05
N GLU A 484 -15.16 -0.93 27.10
CA GLU A 484 -13.82 -0.95 27.70
C GLU A 484 -12.85 -1.80 26.88
N ASP A 485 -13.30 -2.98 26.45
CA ASP A 485 -12.61 -3.93 25.58
C ASP A 485 -13.59 -4.69 24.65
N SER A 486 -13.09 -5.65 23.87
CA SER A 486 -13.90 -6.54 23.03
C SER A 486 -14.44 -7.77 23.79
N GLU A 487 -14.34 -7.79 25.12
CA GLU A 487 -14.68 -8.90 26.04
C GLU A 487 -14.13 -10.27 25.61
N GLY A 488 -12.94 -10.28 25.00
CA GLY A 488 -12.28 -11.49 24.51
C GLY A 488 -12.77 -11.98 23.14
N VAL A 489 -13.52 -11.16 22.41
CA VAL A 489 -13.86 -11.40 21.00
C VAL A 489 -12.72 -10.92 20.11
N TYR A 490 -12.23 -11.80 19.24
CA TYR A 490 -11.15 -11.49 18.30
C TYR A 490 -11.60 -11.72 16.87
N PHE A 491 -11.28 -10.79 15.99
CA PHE A 491 -11.49 -10.92 14.55
C PHE A 491 -10.17 -11.15 13.82
N VAL A 492 -10.15 -12.07 12.86
CA VAL A 492 -9.02 -12.28 11.94
C VAL A 492 -9.46 -11.87 10.53
N PRO A 493 -8.95 -10.77 9.97
CA PRO A 493 -9.34 -10.27 8.64
C PRO A 493 -8.55 -10.99 7.53
N SER A 494 -8.98 -12.20 7.15
CA SER A 494 -8.33 -12.98 6.09
C SER A 494 -9.34 -13.54 5.09
N PHE A 495 -10.13 -12.66 4.47
CA PHE A 495 -11.03 -13.01 3.36
C PHE A 495 -10.23 -13.44 2.13
N SER A 496 -9.05 -12.86 1.94
CA SER A 496 -8.11 -13.13 0.85
C SER A 496 -6.88 -13.91 1.34
N GLY A 497 -7.02 -14.69 2.41
CA GLY A 497 -5.90 -15.31 3.14
C GLY A 497 -5.06 -14.30 3.95
N LEU A 498 -4.01 -14.78 4.60
CA LEU A 498 -3.09 -13.97 5.41
C LEU A 498 -1.79 -13.68 4.65
N GLN A 499 -1.47 -12.41 4.46
CA GLN A 499 -0.21 -11.98 3.82
C GLN A 499 0.94 -11.99 4.86
N ALA A 500 1.97 -11.18 4.63
CA ALA A 500 3.13 -11.10 5.50
C ALA A 500 2.74 -10.88 6.97
N PRO A 501 3.50 -11.46 7.93
CA PRO A 501 4.61 -12.41 7.73
C PRO A 501 4.16 -13.88 7.59
N LEU A 502 2.86 -14.17 7.62
CA LEU A 502 2.35 -15.55 7.72
C LEU A 502 2.27 -16.23 6.35
N ASN A 503 1.92 -15.47 5.30
CA ASN A 503 1.85 -15.92 3.91
C ASN A 503 1.03 -17.22 3.75
N ASP A 504 -0.14 -17.26 4.39
CA ASP A 504 -1.07 -18.38 4.34
C ASP A 504 -2.29 -18.03 3.48
N PRO A 505 -2.31 -18.43 2.20
CA PRO A 505 -3.46 -18.22 1.33
C PRO A 505 -4.70 -19.00 1.80
N CYS A 506 -4.53 -20.08 2.56
CA CYS A 506 -5.64 -20.93 2.98
C CYS A 506 -6.31 -20.50 4.29
N ALA A 507 -5.91 -19.35 4.86
CA ALA A 507 -6.49 -18.83 6.09
C ALA A 507 -7.92 -18.30 5.87
N CYS A 508 -8.80 -18.45 6.87
CA CYS A 508 -10.19 -17.99 6.79
C CYS A 508 -10.48 -16.80 7.71
N ALA A 509 -11.31 -15.87 7.23
CA ALA A 509 -11.83 -14.81 8.08
C ALA A 509 -12.66 -15.42 9.22
N SER A 510 -12.43 -14.99 10.46
CA SER A 510 -13.06 -15.63 11.63
C SER A 510 -13.25 -14.68 12.81
N PHE A 511 -14.38 -14.86 13.51
CA PHE A 511 -14.59 -14.38 14.87
C PHE A 511 -14.35 -15.52 15.85
N MET A 512 -13.58 -15.27 16.90
CA MET A 512 -13.32 -16.23 17.97
C MET A 512 -13.60 -15.60 19.33
N GLY A 513 -14.04 -16.41 20.30
CA GLY A 513 -14.33 -15.94 21.66
C GLY A 513 -15.74 -15.35 21.85
N LEU A 514 -16.67 -15.63 20.94
CA LEU A 514 -18.07 -15.21 21.07
C LEU A 514 -18.71 -15.80 22.33
N LYS A 515 -19.49 -14.97 23.03
CA LYS A 515 -20.27 -15.29 24.23
C LYS A 515 -21.75 -14.97 23.99
N PRO A 516 -22.70 -15.52 24.77
CA PRO A 516 -24.10 -15.09 24.70
C PRO A 516 -24.31 -13.60 24.96
N SER A 517 -23.39 -12.93 25.67
CA SER A 517 -23.40 -11.47 25.90
C SER A 517 -22.83 -10.65 24.74
N THR A 518 -22.20 -11.29 23.75
CA THR A 518 -21.56 -10.58 22.64
C THR A 518 -22.59 -9.82 21.82
N SER A 519 -22.34 -8.53 21.65
CA SER A 519 -23.19 -7.61 20.87
C SER A 519 -22.47 -7.12 19.61
N LYS A 520 -23.20 -6.47 18.71
CA LYS A 520 -22.60 -5.85 17.50
C LYS A 520 -21.48 -4.86 17.81
N TYR A 521 -21.51 -4.21 18.98
CA TYR A 521 -20.45 -3.28 19.42
C TYR A 521 -19.12 -4.01 19.65
N HIS A 522 -19.17 -5.20 20.25
CA HIS A 522 -17.99 -6.03 20.47
C HIS A 522 -17.40 -6.52 19.15
N LEU A 523 -18.26 -6.89 18.19
CA LEU A 523 -17.85 -7.31 16.85
C LEU A 523 -17.14 -6.17 16.10
N VAL A 524 -17.76 -4.98 16.07
CA VAL A 524 -17.18 -3.77 15.44
C VAL A 524 -15.85 -3.40 16.08
N ARG A 525 -15.77 -3.43 17.42
CA ARG A 525 -14.53 -3.17 18.12
C ARG A 525 -13.46 -4.20 17.77
N ALA A 526 -13.77 -5.50 17.80
CA ALA A 526 -12.83 -6.56 17.46
C ALA A 526 -12.30 -6.43 16.01
N ILE A 527 -13.14 -5.99 15.06
CA ILE A 527 -12.70 -5.67 13.70
C ILE A 527 -11.67 -4.54 13.71
N LEU A 528 -11.96 -3.41 14.38
CA LEU A 528 -11.04 -2.27 14.44
C LEU A 528 -9.74 -2.59 15.19
N GLU A 529 -9.81 -3.33 16.30
CA GLU A 529 -8.64 -3.83 17.04
C GLU A 529 -7.77 -4.73 16.14
N SER A 530 -8.38 -5.60 15.34
CA SER A 530 -7.65 -6.49 14.42
C SER A 530 -6.80 -5.72 13.41
N ILE A 531 -7.24 -4.56 12.95
CA ILE A 531 -6.48 -3.70 12.04
C ILE A 531 -5.22 -3.19 12.76
N ALA A 532 -5.38 -2.67 13.98
CA ALA A 532 -4.24 -2.19 14.77
C ALA A 532 -3.24 -3.33 15.12
N PHE A 533 -3.74 -4.53 15.42
CA PHE A 533 -2.91 -5.72 15.62
C PHE A 533 -2.16 -6.14 14.35
N ARG A 534 -2.80 -6.08 13.17
CA ARG A 534 -2.13 -6.32 11.89
C ARG A 534 -1.05 -5.28 11.61
N ASN A 535 -1.32 -4.00 11.87
CA ASN A 535 -0.33 -2.92 11.76
C ASN A 535 0.90 -3.22 12.64
N LYS A 536 0.68 -3.63 13.90
CA LYS A 536 1.75 -4.04 14.81
C LYS A 536 2.56 -5.22 14.27
N GLN A 537 1.91 -6.25 13.70
CA GLN A 537 2.62 -7.37 13.10
C GLN A 537 3.53 -6.93 11.94
N LEU A 538 3.04 -6.08 11.04
CA LEU A 538 3.86 -5.55 9.93
C LEU A 538 5.03 -4.73 10.47
N TYR A 539 4.78 -3.87 11.46
CA TYR A 539 5.80 -3.04 12.10
C TYR A 539 6.91 -3.87 12.75
N GLU A 540 6.56 -4.94 13.47
CA GLU A 540 7.55 -5.82 14.07
C GLU A 540 8.41 -6.55 13.04
N VAL A 541 7.82 -6.95 11.91
CA VAL A 541 8.57 -7.57 10.81
C VAL A 541 9.54 -6.56 10.21
N MET A 542 9.09 -5.33 9.99
CA MET A 542 9.94 -4.24 9.52
C MET A 542 11.14 -4.05 10.44
N GLN A 543 10.91 -3.92 11.75
CA GLN A 543 11.99 -3.74 12.74
C GLN A 543 12.98 -4.92 12.78
N LYS A 544 12.49 -6.14 12.55
CA LYS A 544 13.32 -7.36 12.56
C LYS A 544 14.15 -7.55 11.29
N GLU A 545 13.72 -6.99 10.16
CA GLU A 545 14.35 -7.24 8.85
C GLU A 545 15.01 -6.01 8.25
N ILE A 546 14.38 -4.85 8.40
CA ILE A 546 14.85 -3.57 7.90
C ILE A 546 15.56 -2.86 9.04
N HIS A 547 16.88 -3.01 9.07
CA HIS A 547 17.77 -2.46 10.11
C HIS A 547 18.05 -0.96 9.90
N ILE A 548 17.00 -0.19 9.59
CA ILE A 548 17.04 1.25 9.37
C ILE A 548 16.24 1.91 10.49
N PRO A 549 16.83 2.85 11.25
CA PRO A 549 16.10 3.59 12.28
C PRO A 549 14.92 4.34 11.67
N ILE A 550 13.75 4.25 12.32
CA ILE A 550 12.57 5.00 11.91
C ILE A 550 12.72 6.45 12.34
N THR A 551 12.38 7.36 11.44
CA THR A 551 12.46 8.82 11.66
C THR A 551 11.09 9.43 11.90
N LYS A 552 10.07 8.96 11.17
CA LYS A 552 8.66 9.36 11.32
C LYS A 552 7.73 8.31 10.72
N ILE A 553 6.51 8.26 11.23
CA ILE A 553 5.43 7.43 10.68
C ILE A 553 4.28 8.35 10.28
N ARG A 554 3.88 8.26 9.01
CA ARG A 554 2.73 8.97 8.46
C ARG A 554 1.67 7.97 8.03
N ALA A 555 0.41 8.35 8.10
CA ALA A 555 -0.69 7.46 7.75
C ALA A 555 -1.73 8.16 6.89
N ASP A 556 -2.20 7.44 5.88
CA ASP A 556 -3.20 7.91 4.92
C ASP A 556 -4.21 6.81 4.60
N GLY A 557 -5.13 7.09 3.67
CA GLY A 557 -6.20 6.18 3.28
C GLY A 557 -7.46 6.28 4.15
N GLY A 558 -8.55 5.67 3.67
CA GLY A 558 -9.88 5.85 4.25
C GLY A 558 -10.00 5.46 5.72
N VAL A 559 -9.29 4.42 6.15
CA VAL A 559 -9.39 3.87 7.51
C VAL A 559 -8.67 4.73 8.54
N CYS A 560 -7.67 5.53 8.15
CA CYS A 560 -6.95 6.41 9.08
C CYS A 560 -7.85 7.52 9.68
N LYS A 561 -9.03 7.77 9.09
CA LYS A 561 -10.07 8.65 9.65
C LYS A 561 -10.56 8.17 11.02
N ASN A 562 -10.51 6.86 11.28
CA ASN A 562 -10.91 6.30 12.57
C ASN A 562 -9.80 6.49 13.61
N SER A 563 -10.00 7.42 14.54
CA SER A 563 -8.99 7.82 15.51
C SER A 563 -8.74 6.76 16.58
N PHE A 564 -9.68 5.81 16.78
CA PHE A 564 -9.45 4.65 17.65
C PHE A 564 -8.38 3.72 17.05
N VAL A 565 -8.47 3.40 15.75
CA VAL A 565 -7.46 2.57 15.07
C VAL A 565 -6.10 3.26 15.08
N MET A 566 -6.05 4.57 14.81
CA MET A 566 -4.82 5.36 14.82
C MET A 566 -4.15 5.38 16.20
N GLN A 567 -4.91 5.69 17.25
CA GLN A 567 -4.39 5.75 18.62
C GLN A 567 -3.90 4.38 19.09
N MET A 568 -4.70 3.32 18.89
CA MET A 568 -4.30 1.97 19.28
C MET A 568 -3.08 1.47 18.49
N THR A 569 -2.98 1.81 17.21
CA THR A 569 -1.78 1.49 16.41
C THR A 569 -0.56 2.19 16.99
N SER A 570 -0.65 3.50 17.30
CA SER A 570 0.43 4.27 17.92
C SER A 570 0.86 3.67 19.27
N ASP A 571 -0.09 3.30 20.13
CA ASP A 571 0.18 2.65 21.41
C ASP A 571 0.93 1.32 21.23
N LEU A 572 0.42 0.46 20.34
CA LEU A 572 0.98 -0.88 20.07
C LEU A 572 2.41 -0.80 19.51
N ILE A 573 2.66 0.08 18.54
CA ILE A 573 4.00 0.20 17.94
C ILE A 573 4.95 1.07 18.77
N SER A 574 4.40 1.83 19.73
CA SER A 574 5.12 2.76 20.60
C SER A 574 5.82 3.89 19.83
N GLU A 575 5.21 4.36 18.74
CA GLU A 575 5.70 5.45 17.90
C GLU A 575 4.59 6.47 17.64
N ALA A 576 4.98 7.72 17.39
CA ALA A 576 4.03 8.75 16.98
C ALA A 576 3.61 8.57 15.51
N ILE A 577 2.32 8.75 15.21
CA ILE A 577 1.77 8.65 13.87
C ILE A 577 1.10 9.97 13.48
N ASP A 578 1.54 10.54 12.36
CA ASP A 578 1.05 11.81 11.82
C ASP A 578 0.02 11.57 10.70
N ARG A 579 -1.23 11.99 10.94
CA ARG A 579 -2.33 11.95 9.97
C ARG A 579 -2.49 13.32 9.28
N PRO A 580 -2.51 13.37 7.93
CA PRO A 580 -2.71 14.61 7.19
C PRO A 580 -4.17 15.08 7.17
N VAL A 581 -4.40 16.35 6.84
CA VAL A 581 -5.76 16.92 6.65
C VAL A 581 -6.49 16.26 5.48
N HIS A 582 -5.77 15.93 4.41
CA HIS A 582 -6.30 15.22 3.25
C HIS A 582 -5.68 13.83 3.16
N ILE A 583 -6.51 12.81 2.98
CA ILE A 583 -6.07 11.41 3.02
C ILE A 583 -5.77 10.81 1.63
N ASP A 584 -6.03 11.55 0.54
CA ASP A 584 -5.79 11.13 -0.85
C ASP A 584 -4.35 11.44 -1.29
N MET A 585 -3.39 10.88 -0.57
CA MET A 585 -1.98 11.23 -0.72
C MET A 585 -1.36 10.73 -2.03
N SER A 586 -1.95 9.70 -2.67
CA SER A 586 -1.55 9.26 -4.00
C SER A 586 -1.79 10.32 -5.08
N CYS A 587 -2.93 11.03 -5.03
CA CYS A 587 -3.18 12.15 -5.96
C CYS A 587 -2.20 13.31 -5.69
N LEU A 588 -1.97 13.65 -4.42
CA LEU A 588 -1.06 14.72 -4.05
C LEU A 588 0.39 14.39 -4.43
N GLY A 589 0.82 13.15 -4.30
CA GLY A 589 2.14 12.69 -4.72
C GLY A 589 2.36 12.85 -6.21
N ALA A 590 1.39 12.44 -7.03
CA ALA A 590 1.45 12.57 -8.48
C ALA A 590 1.49 14.04 -8.90
N ALA A 591 0.62 14.87 -8.30
CA ALA A 591 0.65 16.31 -8.50
C ALA A 591 1.99 16.91 -8.05
N SER A 592 2.53 16.51 -6.91
CA SER A 592 3.81 17.01 -6.39
C SER A 592 4.97 16.70 -7.33
N LEU A 593 5.04 15.47 -7.85
CA LEU A 593 6.03 15.09 -8.86
C LEU A 593 5.90 15.92 -10.13
N ALA A 594 4.67 16.06 -10.65
CA ALA A 594 4.39 16.88 -11.82
C ALA A 594 4.75 18.37 -11.59
N GLY A 595 4.38 18.91 -10.43
CA GLY A 595 4.63 20.30 -10.08
C GLY A 595 6.11 20.61 -9.90
N LEU A 596 6.90 19.69 -9.34
CA LEU A 596 8.35 19.82 -9.32
C LEU A 596 8.94 19.79 -10.73
N ALA A 597 8.46 18.92 -11.61
CA ALA A 597 8.94 18.79 -12.99
C ALA A 597 8.80 20.09 -13.80
N VAL A 598 7.72 20.83 -13.57
CA VAL A 598 7.41 22.08 -14.31
C VAL A 598 7.73 23.35 -13.53
N GLY A 599 8.39 23.24 -12.36
CA GLY A 599 8.71 24.39 -11.51
C GLY A 599 7.50 25.05 -10.82
N PHE A 600 6.34 24.38 -10.83
CA PHE A 600 5.16 24.76 -10.06
C PHE A 600 5.34 24.58 -8.55
N TRP A 601 6.31 23.79 -8.12
CA TRP A 601 6.93 23.91 -6.80
C TRP A 601 8.44 23.87 -6.98
N ALA A 602 9.18 24.60 -6.16
CA ALA A 602 10.62 24.79 -6.30
C ALA A 602 11.39 23.54 -5.90
N ASP A 603 11.02 22.92 -4.77
CA ASP A 603 11.75 21.79 -4.21
C ASP A 603 10.90 20.99 -3.19
N LYS A 604 11.48 19.89 -2.72
CA LYS A 604 10.89 19.02 -1.68
C LYS A 604 10.71 19.72 -0.33
N GLU A 605 11.47 20.78 -0.03
CA GLU A 605 11.30 21.54 1.21
C GLU A 605 10.07 22.45 1.15
N GLU A 606 9.74 23.01 -0.03
CA GLU A 606 8.46 23.68 -0.26
C GLU A 606 7.29 22.72 -0.03
N LEU A 607 7.33 21.51 -0.61
CA LEU A 607 6.29 20.51 -0.39
C LEU A 607 6.11 20.14 1.09
N LYS A 608 7.21 19.96 1.84
CA LYS A 608 7.13 19.72 3.30
C LYS A 608 6.43 20.83 4.05
N ARG A 609 6.64 22.10 3.66
CA ARG A 609 5.97 23.26 4.28
C ARG A 609 4.49 23.33 3.92
N LEU A 610 4.12 22.84 2.74
CA LEU A 610 2.73 22.80 2.26
C LEU A 610 1.93 21.64 2.84
N ARG A 611 2.57 20.51 3.19
CA ARG A 611 1.89 19.37 3.81
C ARG A 611 1.31 19.75 5.18
N GLN A 612 -0.01 19.65 5.33
CA GLN A 612 -0.71 19.96 6.56
C GLN A 612 -1.00 18.71 7.38
N SER A 613 -0.59 18.71 8.65
CA SER A 613 -0.95 17.70 9.65
C SER A 613 -2.29 18.05 10.28
N GLU A 614 -3.21 17.08 10.34
CA GLU A 614 -4.46 17.21 11.09
C GLU A 614 -4.24 16.85 12.56
N MET A 615 -3.60 15.70 12.80
CA MET A 615 -3.43 15.15 14.13
C MET A 615 -2.19 14.26 14.21
N VAL A 616 -1.40 14.44 15.27
CA VAL A 616 -0.30 13.55 15.62
C VAL A 616 -0.71 12.70 16.81
N PHE A 617 -0.92 11.41 16.58
CA PHE A 617 -1.20 10.41 17.59
C PHE A 617 0.10 10.04 18.29
N LYS A 618 0.21 10.33 19.58
CA LYS A 618 1.35 9.89 20.41
C LYS A 618 0.92 8.70 21.24
N PRO A 619 1.83 7.76 21.56
CA PRO A 619 1.51 6.66 22.46
C PRO A 619 1.00 7.19 23.80
N GLN A 620 -0.21 6.80 24.18
CA GLN A 620 -0.89 7.13 25.44
C GLN A 620 -0.78 5.99 26.44
N LYS A 621 -0.68 4.75 25.95
CA LYS A 621 -0.52 3.53 26.77
C LYS A 621 0.76 2.82 26.43
N LYS A 622 1.28 2.05 27.39
CA LYS A 622 2.40 1.14 27.13
C LYS A 622 1.89 -0.05 26.32
N TRP A 623 2.62 -0.45 25.28
CA TRP A 623 2.18 -1.58 24.44
C TRP A 623 1.97 -2.87 25.24
N GLN A 624 2.69 -3.06 26.35
CA GLN A 624 2.54 -4.21 27.25
C GLN A 624 1.14 -4.33 27.85
N GLU A 625 0.37 -3.23 27.94
CA GLU A 625 -1.02 -3.29 28.39
C GLU A 625 -1.92 -4.04 27.39
N TYR A 626 -1.53 -4.09 26.12
CA TYR A 626 -2.23 -4.84 25.07
C TYR A 626 -1.68 -6.24 24.87
N GLU A 627 -0.60 -6.63 25.56
CA GLU A 627 0.08 -7.93 25.37
C GLU A 627 -0.88 -9.12 25.54
N PRO A 628 -1.75 -9.18 26.56
CA PRO A 628 -2.71 -10.29 26.69
C PRO A 628 -3.69 -10.37 25.51
N SER A 629 -4.19 -9.23 25.04
CA SER A 629 -5.11 -9.16 23.90
C SER A 629 -4.40 -9.56 22.60
N MET A 630 -3.17 -9.08 22.40
CA MET A 630 -2.36 -9.41 21.23
C MET A 630 -2.00 -10.89 21.20
N GLU A 631 -1.62 -11.49 22.33
CA GLU A 631 -1.35 -12.93 22.43
C GLU A 631 -2.58 -13.77 22.08
N ASN A 632 -3.74 -13.41 22.60
CA ASN A 632 -4.99 -14.11 22.30
C ASN A 632 -5.43 -13.92 20.85
N TRP A 633 -5.25 -12.72 20.30
CA TRP A 633 -5.47 -12.47 18.88
C TRP A 633 -4.50 -13.30 18.01
N VAL A 634 -3.23 -13.42 18.37
CA VAL A 634 -2.28 -14.33 17.69
C VAL A 634 -2.72 -15.80 17.79
N LYS A 635 -3.32 -16.22 18.91
CA LYS A 635 -3.93 -17.57 19.01
C LYS A 635 -5.15 -17.71 18.09
N ALA A 636 -5.94 -16.66 17.88
CA ALA A 636 -7.03 -16.66 16.91
C ALA A 636 -6.49 -16.76 15.46
N VAL A 637 -5.46 -15.98 15.12
CA VAL A 637 -4.77 -16.08 13.82
C VAL A 637 -4.27 -17.50 13.56
N LYS A 638 -3.58 -18.12 14.52
CA LYS A 638 -3.08 -19.50 14.35
C LYS A 638 -4.19 -20.52 14.11
N ARG A 639 -5.39 -20.30 14.66
CA ARG A 639 -6.54 -21.18 14.48
C ARG A 639 -7.27 -20.95 13.16
N SER A 640 -7.09 -19.78 12.54
CA SER A 640 -7.70 -19.48 11.24
C SER A 640 -6.87 -19.97 10.06
N MET A 641 -5.60 -20.32 10.29
CA MET A 641 -4.66 -20.80 9.28
C MET A 641 -4.97 -22.21 8.77
N ASN A 642 -4.57 -22.51 7.54
CA ASN A 642 -4.75 -23.78 6.84
C ASN A 642 -6.19 -24.32 6.91
N TRP A 643 -7.17 -23.41 6.86
CA TRP A 643 -8.58 -23.76 6.98
C TRP A 643 -9.12 -24.36 5.69
N TYR A 644 -8.80 -23.76 4.55
CA TYR A 644 -9.22 -24.24 3.24
C TYR A 644 -8.20 -25.23 2.64
N ASN A 645 -8.67 -26.31 2.02
CA ASN A 645 -7.80 -27.32 1.38
C ASN A 645 -7.21 -26.84 0.04
N LYS A 646 -7.89 -25.89 -0.62
CA LYS A 646 -7.47 -25.16 -1.82
C LYS A 646 -8.16 -23.80 -1.77
N MET A 647 -7.46 -22.74 -2.19
CA MET A 647 -8.07 -21.45 -2.50
C MET A 647 -8.92 -21.56 -3.75
#